data_AF-A0A6G0IT47-F1
#
_entry.id   AF-A0A6G0IT47-F1
#
_cell.length_a   1.000
_cell.length_b   1.000
_cell.length_c   1.000
_cell.angle_alpha   90.00
_cell.angle_beta   90.00
_cell.angle_gamma   90.00
#
_symmetry.space_group_name_H-M   'P 1'
#
loop_
_entity.id
_entity.type
_entity.pdbx_description
1 polymer ?
#
loop_
_entity_poly.entity_id
_entity_poly.type
_entity_poly.pdbx_seq_one_letter_code
_entity_poly.pdbx_strand_id
1 'polypeptide(L)'
;MSQSGTEPPPEIDAWTKEDVHRWLMTEVKIQQTCADIFIAEEVSGDALIAYKKKDVLDLGIKHGPAVKITSYLERLKTGSQHESLCPSDVEHWTKEKVSEWLRQHVKVDSKKAQRFQDEDVSGDCLVCFKKQDFLDLELKKGPAVKILNKLDGLKTVTQRNSMGMGRTQHKNKTYLPVEKQDQQPVSQETKRKGSAENATILIKDTLENLYAKDLKSFNLELLKYNKSEYKPIPKGRLEHQDIIDIALMMTQYYTCDEALRVTIDILNNIDQRELASQLQRNMGDSNETFNNKPPPFEKWTKEDVHRWLVTEVKVHQTCADKFSEEEVLGDYLVAFEKRDILDLGIKHGPAVKITSSLKSLKEGSVLESEFPAYVENWTKEQVAQWLLQHVNVYSRYAERLQEEDVSGDCLVWFRKQDFLDLDIKSGPAVKILAELRQLNKKPEPTLQPILHTGTDQKEDPKPTQCEQSLMTATIQPESKTEKKVENESEKVLQPFDKGGKEEIQPAKTQNLGARRKETVRLRTVPPDESRITVEIQKTLEDLSKEDLKRFHFNLKAYTESKYGPISLSRLEGKDTIDTAKLMTDHYGSRDALRVTKDILKEINQRDLVRQLEKSMGQLELRLPKEVLKKEANQGDKLKNLLTCGGNSLDNYDRFVVVVNKSSPEQLQYLQFLSKLKLFCVLDFDPNSNNSVQFSDFRIKVEEEFYRGGKVKWWNFYFCDKDKAKPFVKRDKYKNVKKMIRQLKDSKNMCDLLNLFHHPGCGGTTLAMHVVWDLRQEFRCAVLKDNTLPKTEVAIQVSRLMKLGNEKPSPVLLLVDDSKETDNPYDLVNCIHKAAVEDSLDVDDAPNCKVIIIHCVRSHNPIEQYRKHKDPRVYTLLLH
;
A
#
# COMPACT_ATOMS: atom_id res chain seq x y z
N MET A 1 46.25 -8.38 49.81
CA MET A 1 46.35 -7.34 48.76
C MET A 1 45.00 -7.23 48.07
N SER A 2 44.66 -6.05 47.55
CA SER A 2 43.26 -5.63 47.41
C SER A 2 42.51 -6.31 46.27
N GLN A 3 41.26 -6.66 46.53
CA GLN A 3 40.25 -6.85 45.48
C GLN A 3 39.81 -5.45 45.02
N SER A 4 39.84 -5.18 43.71
CA SER A 4 39.10 -4.08 43.10
C SER A 4 37.85 -4.65 42.45
N GLY A 5 36.67 -4.28 42.94
CA GLY A 5 35.41 -4.72 42.35
C GLY A 5 35.24 -4.14 40.94
N THR A 6 34.66 -4.93 40.03
CA THR A 6 34.16 -4.42 38.76
C THR A 6 32.84 -3.70 39.00
N GLU A 7 32.92 -2.41 39.33
CA GLU A 7 31.81 -1.50 39.07
C GLU A 7 31.49 -1.51 37.57
N PRO A 8 30.23 -1.26 37.16
CA PRO A 8 29.95 -1.04 35.74
C PRO A 8 30.79 0.14 35.23
N PRO A 9 31.25 0.12 33.96
CA PRO A 9 31.93 1.29 33.41
C PRO A 9 31.01 2.51 33.56
N PRO A 10 31.54 3.68 33.98
CA PRO A 10 30.74 4.88 34.10
C PRO A 10 30.05 5.22 32.77
N GLU A 11 28.94 5.95 32.82
CA GLU A 11 28.32 6.50 31.60
C GLU A 11 29.36 7.34 30.84
N ILE A 12 29.34 7.28 29.50
CA ILE A 12 30.38 7.91 28.65
C ILE A 12 30.52 9.41 28.96
N ASP A 13 29.41 10.06 29.30
CA ASP A 13 29.23 11.42 29.81
C ASP A 13 30.14 11.77 31.01
N ALA A 14 30.69 10.77 31.72
CA ALA A 14 31.54 10.94 32.90
C ALA A 14 33.00 10.46 32.71
N TRP A 15 33.41 10.05 31.50
CA TRP A 15 34.78 9.60 31.23
C TRP A 15 35.76 10.77 31.15
N THR A 16 36.92 10.64 31.81
CA THR A 16 38.02 11.60 31.60
C THR A 16 38.71 11.36 30.25
N LYS A 17 39.59 12.27 29.83
CA LYS A 17 40.41 12.07 28.61
C LYS A 17 41.34 10.85 28.70
N GLU A 18 41.77 10.48 29.91
CA GLU A 18 42.52 9.25 30.18
C GLU A 18 41.65 7.99 30.03
N ASP A 19 40.36 8.07 30.37
CA ASP A 19 39.41 6.96 30.15
C ASP A 19 39.01 6.83 28.68
N VAL A 20 38.85 7.95 27.96
CA VAL A 20 38.70 7.97 26.50
C VAL A 20 39.91 7.32 25.82
N HIS A 21 41.13 7.69 26.21
CA HIS A 21 42.37 7.05 25.71
C HIS A 21 42.41 5.56 25.99
N ARG A 22 42.09 5.16 27.23
CA ARG A 22 42.01 3.75 27.64
C ARG A 22 41.04 2.98 26.75
N TRP A 23 39.84 3.49 26.52
CA TRP A 23 38.83 2.88 25.64
C TRP A 23 39.30 2.76 24.18
N LEU A 24 39.93 3.80 23.64
CA LEU A 24 40.53 3.79 22.30
C LEU A 24 41.61 2.71 22.17
N MET A 25 42.38 2.47 23.23
CA MET A 25 43.45 1.46 23.28
C MET A 25 42.96 0.03 23.55
N THR A 26 41.99 -0.19 24.45
CA THR A 26 41.54 -1.54 24.84
C THR A 26 40.36 -2.07 24.03
N GLU A 27 39.34 -1.24 23.82
CA GLU A 27 38.08 -1.66 23.18
C GLU A 27 38.11 -1.40 21.68
N VAL A 28 38.42 -0.16 21.28
CA VAL A 28 38.51 0.22 19.86
C VAL A 28 39.81 -0.29 19.23
N LYS A 29 40.88 -0.48 20.03
CA LYS A 29 42.19 -0.98 19.59
C LYS A 29 42.70 -0.23 18.36
N ILE A 30 42.86 1.09 18.48
CA ILE A 30 43.55 1.91 17.46
C ILE A 30 45.06 1.99 17.75
N GLN A 31 45.82 2.56 16.82
CA GLN A 31 47.24 2.82 17.07
C GLN A 31 47.41 3.88 18.17
N GLN A 32 48.42 3.71 19.03
CA GLN A 32 48.69 4.63 20.14
C GLN A 32 48.85 6.09 19.67
N THR A 33 49.54 6.30 18.54
CA THR A 33 49.71 7.62 17.90
C THR A 33 48.38 8.31 17.54
N CYS A 34 47.29 7.57 17.35
CA CYS A 34 45.96 8.11 17.13
C CYS A 34 45.19 8.32 18.44
N ALA A 35 45.41 7.49 19.46
CA ALA A 35 44.81 7.66 20.79
C ALA A 35 45.41 8.86 21.53
N ASP A 36 46.73 9.07 21.43
CA ASP A 36 47.47 10.17 22.06
C ASP A 36 46.97 11.55 21.59
N ILE A 37 46.43 11.66 20.38
CA ILE A 37 45.79 12.90 19.86
C ILE A 37 44.58 13.30 20.72
N PHE A 38 43.74 12.35 21.14
CA PHE A 38 42.58 12.65 22.01
C PHE A 38 43.00 13.11 23.40
N ILE A 39 44.18 12.71 23.90
CA ILE A 39 44.75 13.26 25.15
C ILE A 39 45.30 14.68 24.94
N ALA A 40 45.97 14.92 23.81
CA ALA A 40 46.54 16.23 23.49
C ALA A 40 45.47 17.30 23.29
N GLU A 41 44.37 16.95 22.62
CA GLU A 41 43.18 17.80 22.40
C GLU A 41 42.17 17.75 23.58
N GLU A 42 42.58 17.19 24.72
CA GLU A 42 41.85 17.08 25.99
C GLU A 42 40.41 16.50 25.90
N VAL A 43 40.16 15.59 24.96
CA VAL A 43 38.80 15.08 24.67
C VAL A 43 38.27 14.16 25.78
N SER A 44 37.42 14.71 26.63
CA SER A 44 36.60 13.99 27.61
C SER A 44 35.41 13.27 26.96
N GLY A 45 34.74 12.40 27.71
CA GLY A 45 33.64 11.58 27.18
C GLY A 45 32.35 12.32 26.87
N ASP A 46 32.05 13.41 27.59
CA ASP A 46 30.94 14.34 27.29
C ASP A 46 31.20 15.17 26.01
N ALA A 47 32.47 15.46 25.70
CA ALA A 47 32.84 15.97 24.40
C ALA A 47 32.70 14.87 23.33
N LEU A 48 33.29 13.69 23.56
CA LEU A 48 33.29 12.56 22.62
C LEU A 48 31.87 12.09 22.23
N ILE A 49 30.89 12.13 23.14
CA ILE A 49 29.51 11.76 22.79
C ILE A 49 28.90 12.69 21.73
N ALA A 50 29.37 13.94 21.59
CA ALA A 50 28.94 14.85 20.52
C ALA A 50 29.60 14.57 19.16
N TYR A 51 30.78 13.92 19.12
CA TYR A 51 31.58 13.73 17.90
C TYR A 51 30.86 12.88 16.84
N LYS A 52 31.09 13.28 15.58
CA LYS A 52 30.78 12.57 14.33
C LYS A 52 32.10 12.29 13.61
N LYS A 53 32.02 11.53 12.50
CA LYS A 53 33.19 11.16 11.68
C LYS A 53 33.99 12.38 11.21
N LYS A 54 33.34 13.48 10.81
CA LYS A 54 34.05 14.70 10.42
C LYS A 54 34.88 15.27 11.59
N ASP A 55 34.31 15.36 12.78
CA ASP A 55 35.00 15.97 13.92
C ASP A 55 36.25 15.14 14.32
N VAL A 56 36.23 13.81 14.09
CA VAL A 56 37.40 12.93 14.24
C VAL A 56 38.43 13.15 13.12
N LEU A 57 38.00 13.32 11.86
CA LEU A 57 38.90 13.62 10.73
C LEU A 57 39.56 15.00 10.87
N ASP A 58 38.84 15.98 11.42
CA ASP A 58 39.34 17.34 11.65
C ASP A 58 40.45 17.38 12.73
N LEU A 59 40.59 16.35 13.58
CA LEU A 59 41.78 16.13 14.45
C LEU A 59 43.03 15.61 13.70
N GLY A 60 42.98 15.49 12.37
CA GLY A 60 44.05 14.92 11.55
C GLY A 60 44.14 13.39 11.61
N ILE A 61 43.15 12.71 12.22
CA ILE A 61 43.08 11.24 12.25
C ILE A 61 42.59 10.75 10.89
N LYS A 62 43.33 9.80 10.31
CA LYS A 62 43.05 9.22 9.00
C LYS A 62 41.71 8.46 8.94
N HIS A 63 41.21 8.31 7.72
CA HIS A 63 39.87 7.82 7.46
C HIS A 63 39.61 6.37 7.94
N GLY A 64 40.61 5.47 7.89
CA GLY A 64 40.47 4.11 8.41
C GLY A 64 40.15 4.09 9.92
N PRO A 65 41.06 4.58 10.78
CA PRO A 65 40.83 4.72 12.21
C PRO A 65 39.58 5.55 12.56
N ALA A 66 39.32 6.65 11.85
CA ALA A 66 38.15 7.51 12.11
C ALA A 66 36.82 6.75 11.98
N VAL A 67 36.65 5.93 10.94
CA VAL A 67 35.45 5.08 10.77
C VAL A 67 35.33 4.07 11.91
N LYS A 68 36.44 3.42 12.30
CA LYS A 68 36.45 2.45 13.41
C LYS A 68 36.02 3.10 14.74
N ILE A 69 36.58 4.26 15.07
CA ILE A 69 36.22 5.04 16.27
C ILE A 69 34.74 5.39 16.25
N THR A 70 34.21 5.92 15.14
CA THR A 70 32.79 6.30 15.07
C THR A 70 31.83 5.12 15.13
N SER A 71 32.19 3.97 14.56
CA SER A 71 31.42 2.73 14.65
C SER A 71 31.31 2.25 16.09
N TYR A 72 32.42 2.28 16.83
CA TYR A 72 32.43 1.91 18.26
C TYR A 72 31.70 2.94 19.13
N LEU A 73 31.80 4.24 18.81
CA LEU A 73 31.06 5.31 19.50
C LEU A 73 29.53 5.19 19.29
N GLU A 74 29.07 4.85 18.07
CA GLU A 74 27.65 4.56 17.81
C GLU A 74 27.16 3.34 18.61
N ARG A 75 27.99 2.30 18.77
CA ARG A 75 27.65 1.11 19.58
C ARG A 75 27.50 1.44 21.06
N LEU A 76 28.36 2.31 21.62
CA LEU A 76 28.20 2.83 22.99
C LEU A 76 26.88 3.61 23.13
N LYS A 77 26.64 4.59 22.25
CA LYS A 77 25.42 5.43 22.21
C LYS A 77 24.12 4.64 22.10
N THR A 78 24.16 3.41 21.61
CA THR A 78 22.99 2.53 21.42
C THR A 78 22.89 1.39 22.43
N GLY A 79 23.85 1.25 23.35
CA GLY A 79 23.86 0.20 24.37
C GLY A 79 24.04 -1.22 23.81
N SER A 80 24.60 -1.37 22.60
CA SER A 80 24.65 -2.65 21.90
C SER A 80 25.76 -3.55 22.43
N GLN A 81 25.37 -4.61 23.14
CA GLN A 81 26.26 -5.68 23.64
C GLN A 81 27.03 -6.40 22.51
N HIS A 82 28.14 -7.04 22.88
CA HIS A 82 29.19 -7.47 21.96
C HIS A 82 28.98 -8.88 21.37
N GLU A 83 28.04 -9.03 20.43
CA GLU A 83 28.12 -10.13 19.46
C GLU A 83 29.04 -9.74 18.28
N SER A 84 30.32 -10.14 18.38
CA SER A 84 31.21 -10.09 17.23
C SER A 84 30.87 -11.21 16.25
N LEU A 85 30.00 -10.88 15.29
CA LEU A 85 29.81 -11.65 14.07
C LEU A 85 30.81 -11.21 12.97
N CYS A 86 32.03 -10.83 13.38
CA CYS A 86 33.14 -10.60 12.47
C CYS A 86 33.77 -11.93 12.05
N PRO A 87 34.19 -12.09 10.78
CA PRO A 87 35.03 -13.20 10.39
C PRO A 87 36.44 -12.90 10.92
N SER A 88 36.93 -13.74 11.83
CA SER A 88 38.27 -13.65 12.44
C SER A 88 39.38 -13.34 11.44
N ASP A 89 39.23 -13.90 10.24
CA ASP A 89 40.25 -13.95 9.21
C ASP A 89 40.44 -12.62 8.49
N VAL A 90 39.46 -11.69 8.59
CA VAL A 90 39.49 -10.35 7.96
C VAL A 90 39.95 -9.26 8.93
N GLU A 91 39.56 -9.33 10.21
CA GLU A 91 39.91 -8.32 11.22
C GLU A 91 41.44 -8.16 11.37
N HIS A 92 42.20 -9.24 11.14
CA HIS A 92 43.67 -9.27 11.21
C HIS A 92 44.37 -8.82 9.91
N TRP A 93 43.68 -8.34 8.87
CA TRP A 93 44.34 -7.85 7.65
C TRP A 93 45.04 -6.52 7.89
N THR A 94 46.33 -6.43 7.54
CA THR A 94 47.00 -5.14 7.44
C THR A 94 46.45 -4.33 6.27
N LYS A 95 46.69 -3.02 6.28
CA LYS A 95 46.30 -2.11 5.19
C LYS A 95 46.92 -2.49 3.83
N GLU A 96 48.12 -3.07 3.82
CA GLU A 96 48.75 -3.68 2.63
C GLU A 96 47.88 -4.82 2.08
N LYS A 97 47.36 -5.67 2.97
CA LYS A 97 46.54 -6.82 2.60
C LYS A 97 45.14 -6.41 2.14
N VAL A 98 44.57 -5.35 2.72
CA VAL A 98 43.35 -4.70 2.22
C VAL A 98 43.57 -4.15 0.80
N SER A 99 44.63 -3.38 0.57
CA SER A 99 44.99 -2.85 -0.77
C SER A 99 45.24 -3.96 -1.79
N GLU A 100 45.92 -5.06 -1.40
CA GLU A 100 46.09 -6.23 -2.25
C GLU A 100 44.74 -6.89 -2.60
N TRP A 101 43.86 -7.10 -1.62
CA TRP A 101 42.55 -7.72 -1.83
C TRP A 101 41.63 -6.86 -2.72
N LEU A 102 41.64 -5.54 -2.55
CA LEU A 102 40.89 -4.61 -3.42
C LEU A 102 41.34 -4.74 -4.88
N ARG A 103 42.65 -4.84 -5.15
CA ARG A 103 43.17 -5.03 -6.51
C ARG A 103 42.89 -6.43 -7.06
N GLN A 104 43.22 -7.49 -6.32
CA GLN A 104 43.15 -8.88 -6.81
C GLN A 104 41.74 -9.48 -6.84
N HIS A 105 40.94 -9.24 -5.80
CA HIS A 105 39.63 -9.90 -5.63
C HIS A 105 38.44 -9.00 -5.93
N VAL A 106 38.55 -7.68 -5.79
CA VAL A 106 37.48 -6.74 -6.15
C VAL A 106 37.66 -6.18 -7.57
N LYS A 107 38.90 -6.09 -8.06
CA LYS A 107 39.32 -5.44 -9.33
C LYS A 107 39.23 -3.90 -9.29
N VAL A 108 39.47 -3.29 -8.12
CA VAL A 108 39.59 -1.83 -7.99
C VAL A 108 40.90 -1.35 -8.62
N ASP A 109 40.86 -0.18 -9.27
CA ASP A 109 42.05 0.49 -9.83
C ASP A 109 43.18 0.62 -8.78
N SER A 110 44.44 0.55 -9.22
CA SER A 110 45.58 0.52 -8.32
C SER A 110 45.82 1.84 -7.58
N LYS A 111 45.41 3.01 -8.12
CA LYS A 111 45.49 4.29 -7.39
C LYS A 111 44.37 4.38 -6.36
N LYS A 112 43.15 4.00 -6.74
CA LYS A 112 42.01 3.92 -5.81
C LYS A 112 42.29 2.97 -4.65
N ALA A 113 42.90 1.80 -4.91
CA ALA A 113 43.29 0.85 -3.86
C ALA A 113 44.45 1.38 -2.99
N GLN A 114 45.41 2.11 -3.57
CA GLN A 114 46.50 2.73 -2.80
C GLN A 114 45.97 3.72 -1.75
N ARG A 115 44.95 4.53 -2.08
CA ARG A 115 44.33 5.49 -1.14
C ARG A 115 43.85 4.83 0.16
N PHE A 116 43.32 3.59 0.10
CA PHE A 116 42.91 2.86 1.31
C PHE A 116 44.11 2.50 2.21
N GLN A 117 45.31 2.27 1.62
CA GLN A 117 46.53 2.07 2.39
C GLN A 117 47.11 3.38 2.93
N ASP A 118 47.01 4.47 2.16
CA ASP A 118 47.49 5.80 2.57
C ASP A 118 46.66 6.34 3.75
N GLU A 119 45.36 6.07 3.75
CA GLU A 119 44.37 6.37 4.81
C GLU A 119 44.33 5.34 5.96
N ASP A 120 45.32 4.45 6.04
CA ASP A 120 45.49 3.43 7.10
C ASP A 120 44.24 2.53 7.32
N VAL A 121 43.54 2.16 6.24
CA VAL A 121 42.40 1.23 6.29
C VAL A 121 42.88 -0.23 6.40
N SER A 122 43.11 -0.69 7.63
CA SER A 122 43.26 -2.12 7.96
C SER A 122 41.91 -2.86 8.01
N GLY A 123 41.93 -4.19 8.13
CA GLY A 123 40.74 -5.04 8.01
C GLY A 123 39.70 -4.85 9.12
N ASP A 124 40.16 -4.61 10.35
CA ASP A 124 39.38 -4.19 11.52
C ASP A 124 38.67 -2.83 11.32
N CYS A 125 39.27 -1.92 10.56
CA CYS A 125 38.63 -0.68 10.11
C CYS A 125 37.63 -0.99 8.99
N LEU A 126 38.03 -1.78 7.99
CA LEU A 126 37.21 -2.11 6.81
C LEU A 126 35.89 -2.81 7.15
N VAL A 127 35.86 -3.69 8.17
CA VAL A 127 34.59 -4.31 8.63
C VAL A 127 33.62 -3.32 9.29
N CYS A 128 34.07 -2.11 9.63
CA CYS A 128 33.22 -1.03 10.13
C CYS A 128 32.69 -0.09 9.02
N PHE A 129 33.14 -0.22 7.76
CA PHE A 129 32.76 0.69 6.68
C PHE A 129 31.29 0.51 6.25
N LYS A 130 30.59 1.64 6.16
CA LYS A 130 29.27 1.80 5.54
C LYS A 130 29.45 2.27 4.10
N LYS A 131 28.37 2.26 3.29
CA LYS A 131 28.41 2.65 1.87
C LYS A 131 29.04 4.04 1.63
N GLN A 132 28.74 5.03 2.49
CA GLN A 132 29.30 6.38 2.41
C GLN A 132 30.81 6.42 2.66
N ASP A 133 31.36 5.55 3.52
CA ASP A 133 32.78 5.54 3.86
C ASP A 133 33.67 5.14 2.66
N PHE A 134 33.10 4.47 1.66
CA PHE A 134 33.77 4.23 0.38
C PHE A 134 33.70 5.47 -0.55
N LEU A 135 32.58 6.20 -0.54
CA LEU A 135 32.38 7.40 -1.38
C LEU A 135 33.26 8.58 -0.91
N ASP A 136 33.46 8.70 0.40
CA ASP A 136 34.36 9.69 1.02
C ASP A 136 35.85 9.45 0.64
N LEU A 137 36.18 8.22 0.19
CA LEU A 137 37.46 7.85 -0.41
C LEU A 137 37.46 7.92 -1.97
N GLU A 138 36.49 8.63 -2.56
CA GLU A 138 36.28 8.78 -4.01
C GLU A 138 36.08 7.45 -4.77
N LEU A 139 35.70 6.37 -4.07
CA LEU A 139 35.27 5.14 -4.72
C LEU A 139 33.84 5.30 -5.23
N LYS A 140 33.57 4.84 -6.46
CA LYS A 140 32.22 4.85 -7.03
C LYS A 140 31.29 3.83 -6.37
N LYS A 141 29.97 4.02 -6.52
CA LYS A 141 28.96 3.15 -5.87
C LYS A 141 29.05 1.70 -6.34
N GLY A 142 29.33 1.45 -7.62
CA GLY A 142 29.48 0.10 -8.16
C GLY A 142 30.53 -0.74 -7.42
N PRO A 143 31.80 -0.30 -7.37
CA PRO A 143 32.83 -0.98 -6.60
C PRO A 143 32.51 -1.08 -5.10
N ALA A 144 31.92 -0.05 -4.49
CA ALA A 144 31.57 -0.05 -3.06
C ALA A 144 30.56 -1.16 -2.69
N VAL A 145 29.50 -1.35 -3.49
CA VAL A 145 28.49 -2.41 -3.30
C VAL A 145 29.14 -3.80 -3.37
N LYS A 146 30.07 -4.01 -4.30
CA LYS A 146 30.83 -5.27 -4.42
C LYS A 146 31.74 -5.54 -3.22
N ILE A 147 32.35 -4.50 -2.63
CA ILE A 147 33.17 -4.65 -1.42
C ILE A 147 32.28 -5.12 -0.26
N LEU A 148 31.20 -4.40 0.03
CA LEU A 148 30.25 -4.72 1.11
C LEU A 148 29.73 -6.16 1.00
N ASN A 149 29.22 -6.53 -0.18
CA ASN A 149 28.69 -7.88 -0.41
C ASN A 149 29.75 -8.98 -0.27
N LYS A 150 31.01 -8.73 -0.66
CA LYS A 150 32.10 -9.69 -0.44
C LYS A 150 32.53 -9.80 1.03
N LEU A 151 32.51 -8.70 1.78
CA LEU A 151 32.76 -8.72 3.23
C LEU A 151 31.67 -9.50 3.97
N ASP A 152 30.40 -9.35 3.58
CA ASP A 152 29.30 -10.17 4.10
C ASP A 152 29.39 -11.64 3.67
N GLY A 153 29.77 -11.91 2.42
CA GLY A 153 30.02 -13.26 1.93
C GLY A 153 31.06 -14.01 2.79
N LEU A 154 32.15 -13.34 3.18
CA LEU A 154 33.18 -13.92 4.05
C LEU A 154 32.65 -14.32 5.44
N LYS A 155 31.73 -13.53 6.04
CA LYS A 155 31.06 -13.89 7.31
C LYS A 155 30.36 -15.25 7.23
N THR A 156 29.71 -15.55 6.11
CA THR A 156 28.95 -16.80 5.92
C THR A 156 29.82 -18.05 5.74
N VAL A 157 31.09 -17.90 5.33
CA VAL A 157 32.01 -19.02 5.12
C VAL A 157 32.60 -19.48 6.46
N THR A 158 33.09 -18.55 7.29
CA THR A 158 33.70 -18.87 8.59
C THR A 158 32.73 -19.61 9.51
N GLN A 159 31.43 -19.27 9.49
CA GLN A 159 30.40 -19.96 10.30
C GLN A 159 30.19 -21.44 9.92
N ARG A 160 30.41 -21.84 8.64
CA ARG A 160 30.28 -23.26 8.25
C ARG A 160 31.42 -24.12 8.77
N ASN A 161 32.57 -23.53 9.09
CA ASN A 161 33.73 -24.24 9.58
C ASN A 161 33.71 -24.46 11.10
N SER A 162 32.83 -23.78 11.85
CA SER A 162 32.71 -23.93 13.32
C SER A 162 31.70 -25.00 13.76
N MET A 163 30.78 -25.43 12.90
CA MET A 163 29.76 -26.43 13.22
C MET A 163 30.00 -27.78 12.53
N GLY A 164 30.54 -28.75 13.28
CA GLY A 164 30.22 -30.16 13.07
C GLY A 164 31.25 -31.03 12.34
N MET A 165 32.37 -31.34 12.99
CA MET A 165 33.15 -32.54 12.66
C MET A 165 32.39 -33.78 13.19
N GLY A 166 31.48 -34.36 12.38
CA GLY A 166 30.48 -35.31 12.90
C GLY A 166 29.90 -36.32 11.90
N ARG A 167 30.67 -37.35 11.56
CA ARG A 167 30.29 -38.60 10.83
C ARG A 167 29.64 -38.45 9.43
N THR A 168 30.36 -38.99 8.45
CA THR A 168 29.89 -39.28 7.10
C THR A 168 28.73 -40.27 7.04
N GLN A 169 27.81 -40.05 6.10
CA GLN A 169 27.23 -41.14 5.31
C GLN A 169 27.53 -40.88 3.82
N HIS A 170 28.26 -41.80 3.19
CA HIS A 170 28.57 -41.70 1.77
C HIS A 170 27.35 -42.07 0.91
N LYS A 171 27.02 -41.20 -0.05
CA LYS A 171 26.41 -41.62 -1.33
C LYS A 171 27.18 -40.98 -2.47
N ASN A 172 28.17 -41.72 -2.96
CA ASN A 172 29.01 -41.28 -4.07
C ASN A 172 28.18 -41.20 -5.37
N LYS A 173 28.35 -40.13 -6.14
CA LYS A 173 28.20 -40.14 -7.59
C LYS A 173 29.38 -39.42 -8.24
N THR A 174 30.43 -40.19 -8.49
CA THR A 174 31.58 -39.77 -9.29
C THR A 174 31.11 -39.54 -10.73
N TYR A 175 31.53 -38.42 -11.34
CA TYR A 175 31.51 -38.25 -12.79
C TYR A 175 32.94 -38.02 -13.27
N LEU A 176 33.39 -38.88 -14.17
CA LEU A 176 34.56 -38.72 -15.02
C LEU A 176 34.09 -38.94 -16.48
N PRO A 177 34.85 -38.45 -17.48
CA PRO A 177 34.27 -38.02 -18.75
C PRO A 177 33.92 -39.18 -19.70
N VAL A 178 33.02 -38.87 -20.64
CA VAL A 178 32.77 -39.65 -21.85
C VAL A 178 32.98 -38.71 -23.05
N GLU A 179 33.50 -39.28 -24.14
CA GLU A 179 34.02 -38.54 -25.28
C GLU A 179 32.94 -38.20 -26.33
N LYS A 180 33.40 -37.72 -27.50
CA LYS A 180 32.63 -37.62 -28.74
C LYS A 180 32.13 -39.03 -29.14
N GLN A 181 31.12 -39.23 -30.00
CA GLN A 181 30.64 -38.35 -31.07
C GLN A 181 29.23 -38.78 -31.49
N ASP A 182 28.36 -37.84 -31.89
CA ASP A 182 27.63 -37.85 -33.16
C ASP A 182 26.43 -36.87 -33.16
N GLN A 183 26.19 -36.24 -34.31
CA GLN A 183 25.07 -35.36 -34.58
C GLN A 183 24.34 -35.81 -35.84
N GLN A 184 23.01 -35.85 -35.80
CA GLN A 184 22.17 -35.75 -36.99
C GLN A 184 21.08 -34.68 -36.78
N PRO A 185 20.57 -34.07 -37.86
CA PRO A 185 20.58 -32.61 -37.93
C PRO A 185 19.29 -31.93 -37.50
N VAL A 186 19.44 -30.76 -36.87
CA VAL A 186 18.40 -29.71 -36.88
C VAL A 186 18.45 -29.04 -38.26
N SER A 187 17.29 -28.80 -38.86
CA SER A 187 17.16 -28.47 -40.29
C SER A 187 17.75 -27.11 -40.69
N GLN A 188 18.21 -27.01 -41.94
CA GLN A 188 18.84 -25.79 -42.47
C GLN A 188 17.87 -24.62 -42.68
N GLU A 189 16.56 -24.88 -42.69
CA GLU A 189 15.51 -23.88 -42.92
C GLU A 189 15.45 -22.82 -41.81
N THR A 190 15.60 -23.21 -40.54
CA THR A 190 15.62 -22.28 -39.40
C THR A 190 16.79 -21.31 -39.45
N LYS A 191 17.94 -21.71 -40.01
CA LYS A 191 19.06 -20.78 -40.26
C LYS A 191 18.83 -19.85 -41.44
N ARG A 192 18.19 -20.33 -42.52
CA ARG A 192 17.86 -19.48 -43.68
C ARG A 192 16.85 -18.39 -43.34
N LYS A 193 15.84 -18.69 -42.52
CA LYS A 193 14.75 -17.74 -42.20
C LYS A 193 15.26 -16.49 -41.49
N GLY A 194 16.01 -16.64 -40.39
CA GLY A 194 16.56 -15.50 -39.65
C GLY A 194 17.56 -14.65 -40.45
N SER A 195 18.32 -15.28 -41.37
CA SER A 195 19.22 -14.54 -42.28
C SER A 195 18.46 -13.64 -43.27
N ALA A 196 17.27 -14.06 -43.72
CA ALA A 196 16.43 -13.27 -44.61
C ALA A 196 15.68 -12.16 -43.84
N GLU A 197 15.17 -12.47 -42.66
CA GLU A 197 14.47 -11.51 -41.78
C GLU A 197 15.41 -10.33 -41.42
N ASN A 198 16.66 -10.61 -41.01
CA ASN A 198 17.65 -9.56 -40.71
C ASN A 198 17.97 -8.66 -41.92
N ALA A 199 18.18 -9.24 -43.11
CA ALA A 199 18.47 -8.46 -44.32
C ALA A 199 17.26 -7.63 -44.78
N THR A 200 16.04 -8.14 -44.59
CA THR A 200 14.79 -7.43 -44.91
C THR A 200 14.65 -6.19 -44.03
N ILE A 201 14.91 -6.33 -42.72
CA ILE A 201 14.87 -5.22 -41.75
C ILE A 201 15.90 -4.14 -42.14
N LEU A 202 17.16 -4.52 -42.38
CA LEU A 202 18.22 -3.57 -42.77
C LEU A 202 17.89 -2.80 -44.05
N ILE A 203 17.31 -3.45 -45.06
CA ILE A 203 16.91 -2.77 -46.31
C ILE A 203 15.70 -1.85 -46.05
N LYS A 204 14.65 -2.34 -45.38
CA LYS A 204 13.45 -1.55 -45.01
C LYS A 204 13.86 -0.26 -44.29
N ASP A 205 14.61 -0.40 -43.19
CA ASP A 205 14.95 0.73 -42.32
C ASP A 205 15.87 1.74 -43.05
N THR A 206 16.69 1.29 -43.99
CA THR A 206 17.48 2.19 -44.85
C THR A 206 16.61 2.94 -45.87
N LEU A 207 15.60 2.27 -46.44
CA LEU A 207 14.67 2.88 -47.40
C LEU A 207 13.64 3.83 -46.75
N GLU A 208 13.25 3.59 -45.50
CA GLU A 208 12.39 4.51 -44.72
C GLU A 208 13.08 5.87 -44.45
N ASN A 209 14.41 5.90 -44.46
CA ASN A 209 15.20 7.13 -44.34
C ASN A 209 15.39 7.89 -45.68
N LEU A 210 14.82 7.42 -46.79
CA LEU A 210 14.82 8.14 -48.06
C LEU A 210 13.65 9.13 -48.16
N TYR A 211 13.93 10.36 -48.61
CA TYR A 211 12.86 11.29 -49.00
C TYR A 211 12.04 10.73 -50.17
N ALA A 212 10.75 11.06 -50.24
CA ALA A 212 9.82 10.53 -51.26
C ALA A 212 10.20 10.84 -52.73
N LYS A 213 11.13 11.77 -52.99
CA LYS A 213 11.77 11.96 -54.31
C LYS A 213 12.86 10.93 -54.59
N ASP A 214 13.65 10.58 -53.58
CA ASP A 214 14.84 9.74 -53.68
C ASP A 214 14.45 8.25 -53.62
N LEU A 215 13.39 7.91 -52.88
CA LEU A 215 12.73 6.59 -52.97
C LEU A 215 12.14 6.32 -54.37
N LYS A 216 11.62 7.35 -55.05
CA LYS A 216 11.18 7.22 -56.47
C LYS A 216 12.37 7.00 -57.40
N SER A 217 13.49 7.67 -57.16
CA SER A 217 14.74 7.42 -57.89
C SER A 217 15.28 6.00 -57.62
N PHE A 218 15.27 5.54 -56.36
CA PHE A 218 15.67 4.19 -55.97
C PHE A 218 14.87 3.14 -56.73
N ASN A 219 13.53 3.25 -56.72
CA ASN A 219 12.65 2.32 -57.42
C ASN A 219 12.83 2.37 -58.95
N LEU A 220 13.05 3.56 -59.53
CA LEU A 220 13.31 3.73 -60.96
C LEU A 220 14.66 3.10 -61.38
N GLU A 221 15.65 3.08 -60.49
CA GLU A 221 16.96 2.53 -60.79
C GLU A 221 17.05 1.01 -60.50
N LEU A 222 16.35 0.52 -59.46
CA LEU A 222 16.10 -0.90 -59.21
C LEU A 222 15.44 -1.59 -60.43
N LEU A 223 14.52 -0.91 -61.10
CA LEU A 223 13.88 -1.36 -62.35
C LEU A 223 14.83 -1.47 -63.55
N LYS A 224 15.97 -0.78 -63.52
CA LYS A 224 16.99 -0.79 -64.58
C LYS A 224 18.24 -1.59 -64.20
N TYR A 225 18.33 -2.07 -62.95
CA TYR A 225 19.56 -2.57 -62.38
C TYR A 225 20.06 -3.83 -63.09
N ASN A 226 21.09 -3.66 -63.92
CA ASN A 226 21.65 -4.70 -64.77
C ASN A 226 23.19 -4.60 -64.75
N LYS A 227 23.76 -4.90 -63.58
CA LYS A 227 25.21 -5.04 -63.33
C LYS A 227 25.54 -6.53 -63.47
N SER A 228 26.68 -6.89 -64.07
CA SER A 228 26.95 -8.15 -64.82
C SER A 228 26.58 -9.52 -64.21
N GLU A 229 26.15 -9.60 -62.95
CA GLU A 229 25.76 -10.83 -62.24
C GLU A 229 24.28 -10.83 -61.83
N TYR A 230 23.61 -9.66 -61.87
CA TYR A 230 22.26 -9.44 -61.32
C TYR A 230 21.27 -9.00 -62.41
N LYS A 231 20.13 -9.69 -62.48
CA LYS A 231 19.00 -9.32 -63.36
C LYS A 231 18.08 -8.31 -62.67
N PRO A 232 17.46 -7.36 -63.40
CA PRO A 232 16.50 -6.42 -62.83
C PRO A 232 15.18 -7.11 -62.45
N ILE A 233 14.52 -6.60 -61.40
CA ILE A 233 13.20 -7.08 -60.96
C ILE A 233 12.13 -6.70 -62.03
N PRO A 234 11.26 -7.62 -62.48
CA PRO A 234 10.26 -7.31 -63.52
C PRO A 234 9.27 -6.21 -63.12
N LYS A 235 9.10 -5.21 -63.99
CA LYS A 235 8.34 -3.97 -63.74
C LYS A 235 6.95 -4.17 -63.12
N GLY A 236 6.20 -5.15 -63.61
CA GLY A 236 4.85 -5.48 -63.11
C GLY A 236 4.76 -6.02 -61.68
N ARG A 237 5.89 -6.13 -60.95
CA ARG A 237 5.91 -6.45 -59.50
C ARG A 237 6.26 -5.25 -58.60
N LEU A 238 6.77 -4.15 -59.13
CA LEU A 238 7.24 -2.99 -58.33
C LEU A 238 6.27 -1.80 -58.35
N GLU A 239 5.23 -1.83 -59.18
CA GLU A 239 4.22 -0.77 -59.22
C GLU A 239 3.24 -0.92 -58.03
N HIS A 240 3.02 0.18 -57.30
CA HIS A 240 2.11 0.27 -56.14
C HIS A 240 2.51 -0.55 -54.90
N GLN A 241 3.80 -0.89 -54.73
CA GLN A 241 4.33 -1.56 -53.54
C GLN A 241 4.88 -0.56 -52.51
N ASP A 242 4.79 -0.90 -51.21
CA ASP A 242 5.36 -0.08 -50.13
C ASP A 242 6.83 -0.44 -49.81
N ILE A 243 7.42 0.26 -48.84
CA ILE A 243 8.85 0.10 -48.50
C ILE A 243 9.15 -1.31 -47.92
N ILE A 244 8.20 -1.89 -47.18
CA ILE A 244 8.32 -3.23 -46.61
C ILE A 244 8.20 -4.26 -47.73
N ASP A 245 7.20 -4.12 -48.61
CA ASP A 245 7.05 -4.97 -49.81
C ASP A 245 8.32 -4.95 -50.68
N ILE A 246 8.90 -3.76 -50.93
CA ILE A 246 10.11 -3.58 -51.73
C ILE A 246 11.31 -4.29 -51.08
N ALA A 247 11.56 -4.07 -49.78
CA ALA A 247 12.65 -4.72 -49.06
C ALA A 247 12.51 -6.25 -49.08
N LEU A 248 11.29 -6.75 -48.85
CA LEU A 248 10.97 -8.16 -48.75
C LEU A 248 11.04 -8.85 -50.14
N MET A 249 10.64 -8.16 -51.21
CA MET A 249 10.89 -8.59 -52.59
C MET A 249 12.38 -8.64 -52.94
N MET A 250 13.17 -7.65 -52.52
CA MET A 250 14.62 -7.65 -52.80
C MET A 250 15.32 -8.86 -52.17
N THR A 251 14.96 -9.23 -50.93
CA THR A 251 15.49 -10.44 -50.26
C THR A 251 14.86 -11.76 -50.74
N GLN A 252 13.79 -11.73 -51.53
CA GLN A 252 13.23 -12.91 -52.21
C GLN A 252 13.78 -13.11 -53.63
N TYR A 253 14.14 -12.03 -54.32
CA TYR A 253 14.59 -12.06 -55.72
C TYR A 253 16.11 -12.14 -55.85
N TYR A 254 16.85 -11.52 -54.93
CA TYR A 254 18.28 -11.69 -54.71
C TYR A 254 18.50 -12.43 -53.38
N THR A 255 19.63 -13.12 -53.19
CA THR A 255 19.96 -13.64 -51.86
C THR A 255 20.28 -12.50 -50.90
N CYS A 256 20.26 -12.74 -49.58
CA CYS A 256 20.35 -11.70 -48.54
C CYS A 256 21.56 -10.75 -48.71
N ASP A 257 22.73 -11.30 -48.99
CA ASP A 257 24.00 -10.59 -49.22
C ASP A 257 24.00 -9.80 -50.55
N GLU A 258 23.42 -10.38 -51.60
CA GLU A 258 23.25 -9.73 -52.90
C GLU A 258 22.23 -8.58 -52.82
N ALA A 259 21.11 -8.77 -52.14
CA ALA A 259 20.06 -7.76 -51.93
C ALA A 259 20.63 -6.52 -51.23
N LEU A 260 21.46 -6.71 -50.20
CA LEU A 260 22.14 -5.63 -49.50
C LEU A 260 23.16 -4.91 -50.39
N ARG A 261 23.94 -5.64 -51.20
CA ARG A 261 24.86 -5.03 -52.19
C ARG A 261 24.13 -4.25 -53.28
N VAL A 262 23.04 -4.78 -53.83
CA VAL A 262 22.19 -4.08 -54.81
C VAL A 262 21.60 -2.81 -54.19
N THR A 263 21.13 -2.85 -52.94
CA THR A 263 20.68 -1.65 -52.22
C THR A 263 21.80 -0.61 -52.07
N ILE A 264 23.02 -1.01 -51.68
CA ILE A 264 24.17 -0.10 -51.53
C ILE A 264 24.60 0.50 -52.88
N ASP A 265 24.68 -0.30 -53.94
CA ASP A 265 25.01 0.18 -55.29
C ASP A 265 23.96 1.19 -55.80
N ILE A 266 22.67 0.93 -55.59
CA ILE A 266 21.59 1.85 -55.99
C ILE A 266 21.62 3.14 -55.15
N LEU A 267 21.81 3.04 -53.82
CA LEU A 267 21.93 4.21 -52.94
C LEU A 267 23.09 5.13 -53.37
N ASN A 268 24.23 4.55 -53.77
CA ASN A 268 25.34 5.32 -54.32
C ASN A 268 25.00 5.96 -55.68
N ASN A 269 24.27 5.26 -56.56
CA ASN A 269 23.83 5.80 -57.86
C ASN A 269 22.82 6.95 -57.74
N ILE A 270 22.05 7.03 -56.64
CA ILE A 270 21.14 8.15 -56.35
C ILE A 270 21.75 9.19 -55.38
N ASP A 271 23.08 9.20 -55.25
CA ASP A 271 23.90 10.08 -54.40
C ASP A 271 23.61 10.02 -52.87
N GLN A 272 22.89 9.00 -52.40
CA GLN A 272 22.59 8.75 -50.98
C GLN A 272 23.74 8.03 -50.27
N ARG A 273 24.96 8.56 -50.45
CA ARG A 273 26.24 7.92 -50.09
C ARG A 273 26.42 7.70 -48.58
N GLU A 274 25.84 8.54 -47.73
CA GLU A 274 25.88 8.34 -46.27
C GLU A 274 24.93 7.22 -45.83
N LEU A 275 23.73 7.07 -46.41
CA LEU A 275 22.86 5.92 -46.16
C LEU A 275 23.49 4.62 -46.68
N ALA A 276 24.13 4.65 -47.85
CA ALA A 276 24.91 3.52 -48.37
C ALA A 276 26.05 3.15 -47.40
N SER A 277 26.75 4.15 -46.85
CA SER A 277 27.82 3.96 -45.87
C SER A 277 27.30 3.43 -44.53
N GLN A 278 26.14 3.88 -44.06
CA GLN A 278 25.49 3.37 -42.84
C GLN A 278 25.08 1.91 -42.99
N LEU A 279 24.41 1.55 -44.10
CA LEU A 279 24.05 0.17 -44.40
C LEU A 279 25.32 -0.73 -44.48
N GLN A 280 26.41 -0.22 -45.07
CA GLN A 280 27.69 -0.94 -45.12
C GLN A 280 28.37 -1.10 -43.75
N ARG A 281 28.29 -0.10 -42.85
CA ARG A 281 28.74 -0.22 -41.45
C ARG A 281 27.93 -1.29 -40.71
N ASN A 282 26.60 -1.29 -40.87
CA ASN A 282 25.69 -2.24 -40.23
C ASN A 282 25.93 -3.70 -40.69
N MET A 283 26.32 -3.92 -41.94
CA MET A 283 26.80 -5.22 -42.41
C MET A 283 28.13 -5.64 -41.75
N GLY A 284 29.00 -4.69 -41.41
CA GLY A 284 30.32 -4.93 -40.81
C GLY A 284 30.22 -5.53 -39.40
N ASP A 285 29.43 -4.93 -38.52
CA ASP A 285 29.21 -5.41 -37.13
C ASP A 285 28.54 -6.79 -37.04
N SER A 286 27.95 -7.27 -38.15
CA SER A 286 27.14 -8.49 -38.17
C SER A 286 27.93 -9.81 -38.22
N ASN A 287 29.23 -9.81 -38.53
CA ASN A 287 29.97 -11.03 -38.90
C ASN A 287 30.99 -11.58 -37.89
N GLU A 288 31.37 -10.85 -36.82
CA GLU A 288 32.28 -11.39 -35.78
C GLU A 288 31.57 -11.81 -34.48
N THR A 289 30.34 -11.38 -34.24
CA THR A 289 29.64 -11.57 -32.96
C THR A 289 28.78 -12.85 -32.90
N PHE A 290 28.26 -13.34 -34.02
CA PHE A 290 27.26 -14.43 -34.07
C PHE A 290 27.80 -15.87 -33.95
N ASN A 291 29.02 -16.06 -33.41
CA ASN A 291 29.55 -17.40 -33.11
C ASN A 291 30.21 -17.52 -31.73
N ASN A 292 29.94 -16.58 -30.81
CA ASN A 292 30.15 -16.78 -29.39
C ASN A 292 28.86 -16.51 -28.62
N LYS A 293 28.48 -17.46 -27.75
CA LYS A 293 27.52 -17.21 -26.67
C LYS A 293 27.99 -15.98 -25.88
N PRO A 294 27.13 -15.02 -25.50
CA PRO A 294 27.56 -13.83 -24.77
C PRO A 294 28.39 -14.27 -23.55
N PRO A 295 29.51 -13.59 -23.25
CA PRO A 295 30.39 -14.02 -22.18
C PRO A 295 29.61 -14.07 -20.86
N PRO A 296 29.92 -15.00 -19.95
CA PRO A 296 29.30 -15.05 -18.61
C PRO A 296 29.33 -13.65 -17.99
N PHE A 297 28.21 -13.22 -17.39
CA PHE A 297 28.03 -11.82 -17.02
C PHE A 297 29.06 -11.32 -15.99
N GLU A 298 29.73 -12.23 -15.29
CA GLU A 298 30.91 -11.97 -14.45
C GLU A 298 32.15 -11.48 -15.23
N LYS A 299 32.05 -11.37 -16.56
CA LYS A 299 33.07 -10.80 -17.46
C LYS A 299 32.62 -9.55 -18.22
N TRP A 300 31.36 -9.11 -18.07
CA TRP A 300 30.84 -7.94 -18.78
C TRP A 300 31.55 -6.65 -18.34
N THR A 301 31.96 -5.86 -19.33
CA THR A 301 32.42 -4.48 -19.16
C THR A 301 31.27 -3.56 -18.75
N LYS A 302 31.55 -2.29 -18.41
CA LYS A 302 30.47 -1.31 -18.17
C LYS A 302 29.70 -1.04 -19.47
N GLU A 303 30.37 -1.11 -20.62
CA GLU A 303 29.78 -1.01 -21.96
C GLU A 303 28.82 -2.17 -22.26
N ASP A 304 29.14 -3.39 -21.81
CA ASP A 304 28.26 -4.56 -21.96
C ASP A 304 27.05 -4.49 -20.99
N VAL A 305 27.26 -4.03 -19.75
CA VAL A 305 26.18 -3.75 -18.79
C VAL A 305 25.24 -2.68 -19.33
N HIS A 306 25.80 -1.60 -19.90
CA HIS A 306 25.05 -0.52 -20.53
C HIS A 306 24.23 -1.04 -21.72
N ARG A 307 24.87 -1.79 -22.63
CA ARG A 307 24.20 -2.44 -23.78
C ARG A 307 23.04 -3.32 -23.31
N TRP A 308 23.26 -4.19 -22.33
CA TRP A 308 22.24 -5.08 -21.76
C TRP A 308 21.04 -4.31 -21.18
N LEU A 309 21.28 -3.19 -20.49
CA LEU A 309 20.21 -2.34 -19.96
C LEU A 309 19.36 -1.71 -21.08
N VAL A 310 19.97 -1.34 -22.20
CA VAL A 310 19.26 -0.69 -23.33
C VAL A 310 18.58 -1.72 -24.26
N THR A 311 19.22 -2.85 -24.58
CA THR A 311 18.69 -3.83 -25.56
C THR A 311 17.79 -4.89 -24.92
N GLU A 312 18.24 -5.51 -23.84
CA GLU A 312 17.55 -6.66 -23.22
C GLU A 312 16.54 -6.19 -22.17
N VAL A 313 16.98 -5.34 -21.22
CA VAL A 313 16.11 -4.79 -20.16
C VAL A 313 15.23 -3.67 -20.70
N LYS A 314 15.61 -3.03 -21.81
CA LYS A 314 14.86 -1.92 -22.44
C LYS A 314 14.49 -0.84 -21.43
N VAL A 315 15.48 -0.32 -20.69
CA VAL A 315 15.32 0.92 -19.93
C VAL A 315 15.86 2.10 -20.72
N HIS A 316 15.40 3.31 -20.39
CA HIS A 316 15.85 4.54 -21.05
C HIS A 316 17.37 4.71 -20.89
N GLN A 317 18.03 5.19 -21.95
CA GLN A 317 19.49 5.44 -22.05
C GLN A 317 20.09 6.05 -20.77
N THR A 318 19.46 7.10 -20.23
CA THR A 318 19.91 7.80 -19.01
C THR A 318 19.88 6.98 -17.71
N CYS A 319 19.25 5.80 -17.72
CA CYS A 319 19.38 4.81 -16.64
C CYS A 319 20.64 3.97 -16.82
N ALA A 320 20.97 3.56 -18.06
CA ALA A 320 22.18 2.82 -18.38
C ALA A 320 23.45 3.69 -18.21
N ASP A 321 23.38 4.97 -18.58
CA ASP A 321 24.49 5.93 -18.40
C ASP A 321 24.94 6.02 -16.94
N LYS A 322 23.99 6.00 -15.98
CA LYS A 322 24.27 6.00 -14.53
C LYS A 322 25.02 4.76 -14.03
N PHE A 323 24.83 3.60 -14.65
CA PHE A 323 25.64 2.41 -14.37
C PHE A 323 27.09 2.60 -14.86
N SER A 324 27.28 3.25 -16.01
CA SER A 324 28.61 3.60 -16.54
C SER A 324 29.32 4.69 -15.72
N GLU A 325 28.61 5.71 -15.25
CA GLU A 325 29.12 6.80 -14.40
C GLU A 325 29.57 6.32 -13.00
N GLU A 326 28.95 5.27 -12.48
CA GLU A 326 29.23 4.65 -11.18
C GLU A 326 30.07 3.37 -11.29
N GLU A 327 30.72 3.18 -12.46
CA GLU A 327 31.70 2.12 -12.76
C GLU A 327 31.17 0.68 -12.55
N VAL A 328 29.89 0.42 -12.81
CA VAL A 328 29.27 -0.88 -12.55
C VAL A 328 29.64 -1.90 -13.64
N LEU A 329 30.40 -2.94 -13.26
CA LEU A 329 30.72 -4.10 -14.12
C LEU A 329 29.76 -5.27 -13.86
N GLY A 330 29.71 -6.25 -14.76
CA GLY A 330 28.77 -7.37 -14.62
C GLY A 330 29.04 -8.29 -13.42
N ASP A 331 30.30 -8.44 -12.99
CA ASP A 331 30.61 -9.14 -11.72
C ASP A 331 30.30 -8.30 -10.46
N TYR A 332 29.70 -7.12 -10.63
CA TYR A 332 29.12 -6.31 -9.56
C TYR A 332 27.61 -6.52 -9.50
N LEU A 333 26.94 -6.69 -10.66
CA LEU A 333 25.50 -6.92 -10.78
C LEU A 333 25.00 -8.15 -9.99
N VAL A 334 25.86 -9.15 -9.76
CA VAL A 334 25.62 -10.28 -8.83
C VAL A 334 25.17 -9.78 -7.45
N ALA A 335 25.81 -8.72 -6.93
CA ALA A 335 25.62 -8.19 -5.59
C ALA A 335 24.54 -7.10 -5.47
N PHE A 336 24.14 -6.46 -6.57
CA PHE A 336 23.18 -5.34 -6.55
C PHE A 336 21.78 -5.78 -6.08
N GLU A 337 21.24 -5.04 -5.10
CA GLU A 337 19.81 -5.02 -4.75
C GLU A 337 19.06 -3.85 -5.41
N LYS A 338 17.72 -3.85 -5.34
CA LYS A 338 16.87 -2.70 -5.70
C LYS A 338 17.36 -1.40 -5.05
N ARG A 339 17.76 -1.45 -3.78
CA ARG A 339 18.25 -0.28 -3.01
C ARG A 339 19.49 0.33 -3.66
N ASP A 340 20.43 -0.49 -4.12
CA ASP A 340 21.64 -0.01 -4.79
C ASP A 340 21.36 0.67 -6.12
N ILE A 341 20.35 0.18 -6.86
CA ILE A 341 19.89 0.77 -8.12
C ILE A 341 19.23 2.14 -7.87
N LEU A 342 18.40 2.25 -6.82
CA LEU A 342 17.81 3.52 -6.38
C LEU A 342 18.90 4.53 -5.95
N ASP A 343 19.96 4.08 -5.27
CA ASP A 343 21.11 4.92 -4.87
C ASP A 343 21.94 5.44 -6.07
N LEU A 344 21.79 4.86 -7.27
CA LEU A 344 22.31 5.47 -8.51
C LEU A 344 21.47 6.69 -8.97
N GLY A 345 20.39 7.03 -8.26
CA GLY A 345 19.43 8.05 -8.65
C GLY A 345 18.50 7.59 -9.79
N ILE A 346 18.24 6.28 -9.90
CA ILE A 346 17.27 5.71 -10.84
C ILE A 346 15.91 5.61 -10.15
N LYS A 347 14.85 6.02 -10.84
CA LYS A 347 13.48 6.03 -10.31
C LYS A 347 12.90 4.62 -10.13
N HIS A 348 11.84 4.49 -9.34
CA HIS A 348 11.27 3.20 -8.97
C HIS A 348 10.82 2.32 -10.15
N GLY A 349 10.23 2.88 -11.22
CA GLY A 349 9.80 2.10 -12.38
C GLY A 349 10.94 1.29 -12.99
N PRO A 350 11.95 1.95 -13.59
CA PRO A 350 13.13 1.28 -14.13
C PRO A 350 13.89 0.46 -13.09
N ALA A 351 14.00 0.90 -11.83
CA ALA A 351 14.71 0.15 -10.79
C ALA A 351 14.06 -1.21 -10.47
N VAL A 352 12.72 -1.30 -10.46
CA VAL A 352 12.01 -2.58 -10.28
C VAL A 352 12.20 -3.49 -11.49
N LYS A 353 12.12 -2.94 -12.72
CA LYS A 353 12.37 -3.70 -13.96
C LYS A 353 13.78 -4.31 -13.98
N ILE A 354 14.81 -3.49 -13.73
CA ILE A 354 16.21 -3.93 -13.66
C ILE A 354 16.40 -4.98 -12.54
N THR A 355 15.79 -4.79 -11.37
CA THR A 355 15.87 -5.77 -10.27
C THR A 355 15.34 -7.15 -10.69
N SER A 356 14.23 -7.19 -11.44
CA SER A 356 13.65 -8.44 -11.93
C SER A 356 14.52 -9.07 -13.02
N SER A 357 14.98 -8.32 -14.01
CA SER A 357 15.89 -8.84 -15.05
C SER A 357 17.23 -9.32 -14.48
N LEU A 358 17.76 -8.67 -13.44
CA LEU A 358 18.93 -9.15 -12.69
C LEU A 358 18.68 -10.46 -11.95
N LYS A 359 17.46 -10.70 -11.45
CA LYS A 359 17.09 -11.98 -10.84
C LYS A 359 17.10 -13.09 -11.90
N SER A 360 16.50 -12.84 -13.06
CA SER A 360 16.48 -13.77 -14.19
C SER A 360 17.88 -14.13 -14.69
N LEU A 361 18.77 -13.14 -14.78
CA LEU A 361 20.17 -13.32 -15.18
C LEU A 361 20.94 -14.21 -14.19
N LYS A 362 20.64 -14.11 -12.89
CA LYS A 362 21.21 -14.96 -11.82
C LYS A 362 20.61 -16.37 -11.78
N GLU A 363 19.33 -16.52 -12.11
CA GLU A 363 18.60 -17.80 -12.07
C GLU A 363 18.64 -18.58 -13.41
N GLY A 364 19.11 -17.96 -14.49
CA GLY A 364 19.24 -18.59 -15.82
C GLY A 364 17.92 -18.80 -16.57
N SER A 365 16.83 -18.19 -16.07
CA SER A 365 15.47 -18.34 -16.60
C SER A 365 15.12 -17.23 -17.60
N VAL A 366 14.48 -17.59 -18.72
CA VAL A 366 13.77 -16.60 -19.55
C VAL A 366 12.58 -16.07 -18.73
N LEU A 367 12.46 -14.74 -18.63
CA LEU A 367 11.42 -14.10 -17.84
C LEU A 367 10.26 -13.68 -18.74
N GLU A 368 9.39 -14.63 -19.06
CA GLU A 368 8.09 -14.31 -19.66
C GLU A 368 7.19 -13.67 -18.61
N SER A 369 6.48 -12.61 -19.01
CA SER A 369 5.54 -11.89 -18.17
C SER A 369 4.25 -12.68 -17.99
N GLU A 370 3.70 -12.70 -16.77
CA GLU A 370 2.38 -13.29 -16.51
C GLU A 370 1.22 -12.44 -17.11
N PHE A 371 1.51 -11.33 -17.80
CA PHE A 371 0.54 -10.33 -18.25
C PHE A 371 0.54 -10.17 -19.78
N PRO A 372 -0.50 -9.57 -20.40
CA PRO A 372 -0.61 -9.48 -21.85
C PRO A 372 0.36 -8.42 -22.41
N ALA A 373 0.94 -8.67 -23.59
CA ALA A 373 1.90 -7.76 -24.23
C ALA A 373 1.41 -6.31 -24.44
N TYR A 374 0.09 -6.09 -24.55
CA TYR A 374 -0.46 -4.73 -24.62
C TYR A 374 -0.21 -3.91 -23.34
N VAL A 375 -0.17 -4.57 -22.18
CA VAL A 375 0.12 -3.94 -20.88
C VAL A 375 1.58 -3.49 -20.80
N GLU A 376 2.51 -4.26 -21.36
CA GLU A 376 3.93 -3.88 -21.37
C GLU A 376 4.16 -2.62 -22.21
N ASN A 377 3.42 -2.47 -23.31
CA ASN A 377 3.50 -1.33 -24.22
C ASN A 377 2.88 -0.03 -23.66
N TRP A 378 2.28 -0.03 -22.46
CA TRP A 378 1.68 1.18 -21.88
C TRP A 378 2.75 2.20 -21.43
N THR A 379 2.61 3.45 -21.88
CA THR A 379 3.39 4.55 -21.30
C THR A 379 2.98 4.82 -19.85
N LYS A 380 3.80 5.57 -19.10
CA LYS A 380 3.47 5.98 -17.72
C LYS A 380 2.20 6.85 -17.64
N GLU A 381 1.87 7.60 -18.69
CA GLU A 381 0.61 8.34 -18.85
C GLU A 381 -0.57 7.38 -18.99
N GLN A 382 -0.41 6.30 -19.76
CA GLN A 382 -1.44 5.25 -19.91
C GLN A 382 -1.62 4.44 -18.62
N VAL A 383 -0.54 4.15 -17.89
CA VAL A 383 -0.61 3.59 -16.54
C VAL A 383 -1.39 4.52 -15.61
N ALA A 384 -1.10 5.83 -15.60
CA ALA A 384 -1.84 6.80 -14.79
C ALA A 384 -3.33 6.88 -15.18
N GLN A 385 -3.65 6.87 -16.49
CA GLN A 385 -5.03 6.81 -16.99
C GLN A 385 -5.75 5.54 -16.56
N TRP A 386 -5.12 4.37 -16.65
CA TRP A 386 -5.69 3.09 -16.20
C TRP A 386 -5.96 3.09 -14.69
N LEU A 387 -5.02 3.59 -13.89
CA LEU A 387 -5.15 3.73 -12.44
C LEU A 387 -6.33 4.62 -12.03
N LEU A 388 -6.56 5.73 -12.75
CA LEU A 388 -7.67 6.65 -12.52
C LEU A 388 -9.01 6.07 -13.01
N GLN A 389 -9.07 5.64 -14.28
CA GLN A 389 -10.32 5.33 -14.99
C GLN A 389 -10.84 3.92 -14.70
N HIS A 390 -9.95 2.93 -14.58
CA HIS A 390 -10.30 1.51 -14.47
C HIS A 390 -10.05 0.95 -13.07
N VAL A 391 -8.90 1.25 -12.47
CA VAL A 391 -8.62 0.81 -11.08
C VAL A 391 -9.31 1.73 -10.07
N ASN A 392 -9.61 2.99 -10.40
CA ASN A 392 -10.17 4.00 -9.50
C ASN A 392 -9.41 4.05 -8.16
N VAL A 393 -8.18 4.59 -8.23
CA VAL A 393 -7.39 5.00 -7.06
C VAL A 393 -7.26 6.53 -7.01
N TYR A 394 -6.99 7.07 -5.82
CA TYR A 394 -6.76 8.50 -5.61
C TYR A 394 -5.65 9.02 -6.54
N SER A 395 -5.87 10.19 -7.15
CA SER A 395 -5.00 10.73 -8.21
C SER A 395 -3.53 10.83 -7.79
N ARG A 396 -3.26 11.29 -6.56
CA ARG A 396 -1.92 11.33 -5.94
C ARG A 396 -1.11 10.02 -6.00
N TYR A 397 -1.76 8.86 -6.14
CA TYR A 397 -1.05 7.58 -6.30
C TYR A 397 -0.75 7.26 -7.78
N ALA A 398 -1.57 7.73 -8.72
CA ALA A 398 -1.27 7.69 -10.15
C ALA A 398 -0.18 8.72 -10.50
N GLU A 399 -0.31 9.95 -9.99
CA GLU A 399 0.72 11.01 -10.05
C GLU A 399 2.07 10.49 -9.54
N ARG A 400 2.13 9.92 -8.32
CA ARG A 400 3.37 9.37 -7.74
C ARG A 400 4.00 8.24 -8.57
N LEU A 401 3.19 7.41 -9.24
CA LEU A 401 3.71 6.37 -10.14
C LEU A 401 4.21 6.96 -11.47
N GLN A 402 3.58 8.03 -11.96
CA GLN A 402 4.03 8.74 -13.17
C GLN A 402 5.32 9.55 -12.93
N GLU A 403 5.45 10.21 -11.76
CA GLU A 403 6.68 10.87 -11.31
C GLU A 403 7.88 9.91 -11.32
N GLU A 404 7.67 8.68 -10.87
CA GLU A 404 8.67 7.61 -10.74
C GLU A 404 8.89 6.81 -12.03
N ASP A 405 8.40 7.33 -13.17
CA ASP A 405 8.49 6.73 -14.51
C ASP A 405 8.04 5.26 -14.56
N VAL A 406 6.93 4.94 -13.90
CA VAL A 406 6.32 3.60 -13.95
C VAL A 406 5.47 3.43 -15.21
N SER A 407 6.11 3.04 -16.31
CA SER A 407 5.46 2.48 -17.50
C SER A 407 4.99 1.03 -17.27
N GLY A 408 4.22 0.49 -18.22
CA GLY A 408 3.56 -0.82 -18.08
C GLY A 408 4.54 -2.00 -18.01
N ASP A 409 5.57 -1.98 -18.84
CA ASP A 409 6.75 -2.88 -18.82
C ASP A 409 7.53 -2.89 -17.49
N CYS A 410 7.35 -1.85 -16.67
CA CYS A 410 7.85 -1.80 -15.29
C CYS A 410 6.78 -2.31 -14.32
N LEU A 411 5.52 -1.87 -14.47
CA LEU A 411 4.38 -2.19 -13.62
C LEU A 411 4.10 -3.70 -13.49
N VAL A 412 4.28 -4.47 -14.57
CA VAL A 412 4.14 -5.94 -14.55
C VAL A 412 5.06 -6.63 -13.54
N TRP A 413 6.18 -6.00 -13.16
CA TRP A 413 7.13 -6.52 -12.18
C TRP A 413 6.93 -6.00 -10.75
N PHE A 414 5.98 -5.07 -10.52
CA PHE A 414 5.75 -4.52 -9.18
C PHE A 414 5.12 -5.54 -8.24
N ARG A 415 5.72 -5.71 -7.06
CA ARG A 415 5.14 -6.47 -5.96
C ARG A 415 4.55 -5.50 -4.93
N LYS A 416 3.84 -6.04 -3.94
CA LYS A 416 3.20 -5.23 -2.88
C LYS A 416 4.17 -4.29 -2.17
N GLN A 417 5.41 -4.72 -1.95
CA GLN A 417 6.43 -3.89 -1.31
C GLN A 417 6.84 -2.71 -2.19
N ASP A 418 6.95 -2.90 -3.50
CA ASP A 418 7.40 -1.87 -4.43
C ASP A 418 6.43 -0.67 -4.50
N PHE A 419 5.14 -0.87 -4.21
CA PHE A 419 4.16 0.20 -3.98
C PHE A 419 4.28 0.84 -2.58
N LEU A 420 4.58 0.06 -1.54
CA LEU A 420 4.75 0.57 -0.17
C LEU A 420 5.99 1.47 -0.05
N ASP A 421 7.06 1.16 -0.78
CA ASP A 421 8.27 1.97 -0.91
C ASP A 421 7.96 3.36 -1.54
N LEU A 422 6.89 3.46 -2.34
CA LEU A 422 6.35 4.70 -2.91
C LEU A 422 5.26 5.35 -2.06
N ASP A 423 5.18 5.00 -0.77
CA ASP A 423 4.21 5.50 0.20
C ASP A 423 2.73 5.15 -0.12
N ILE A 424 2.46 4.40 -1.19
CA ILE A 424 1.13 3.97 -1.62
C ILE A 424 0.61 2.92 -0.63
N LYS A 425 -0.45 3.26 0.10
CA LYS A 425 -0.91 2.44 1.24
C LYS A 425 -1.41 1.06 0.78
N SER A 426 -1.32 0.08 1.68
CA SER A 426 -1.56 -1.34 1.39
C SER A 426 -2.92 -1.67 0.75
N GLY A 427 -3.96 -0.84 0.91
CA GLY A 427 -5.25 -1.04 0.24
C GLY A 427 -5.15 -0.80 -1.26
N PRO A 428 -4.88 0.45 -1.71
CA PRO A 428 -4.57 0.76 -3.10
C PRO A 428 -3.55 -0.18 -3.76
N ALA A 429 -2.42 -0.48 -3.10
CA ALA A 429 -1.42 -1.40 -3.63
C ALA A 429 -1.98 -2.81 -3.96
N VAL A 430 -2.84 -3.36 -3.09
CA VAL A 430 -3.50 -4.65 -3.33
C VAL A 430 -4.59 -4.53 -4.41
N LYS A 431 -5.30 -3.40 -4.50
CA LYS A 431 -6.29 -3.14 -5.56
C LYS A 431 -5.65 -3.10 -6.96
N ILE A 432 -4.51 -2.41 -7.08
CA ILE A 432 -3.73 -2.33 -8.33
C ILE A 432 -3.28 -3.74 -8.77
N LEU A 433 -2.65 -4.49 -7.86
CA LEU A 433 -2.23 -5.88 -8.11
C LEU A 433 -3.40 -6.82 -8.44
N ALA A 434 -4.59 -6.59 -7.87
CA ALA A 434 -5.77 -7.38 -8.16
C ALA A 434 -6.29 -7.11 -9.58
N GLU A 435 -6.46 -5.85 -9.98
CA GLU A 435 -6.95 -5.51 -11.33
C GLU A 435 -5.93 -5.82 -12.43
N LEU A 436 -4.63 -5.65 -12.18
CA LEU A 436 -3.57 -6.03 -13.13
C LEU A 436 -3.69 -7.52 -13.52
N ARG A 437 -3.97 -8.40 -12.55
CA ARG A 437 -4.21 -9.83 -12.75
C ARG A 437 -5.53 -10.17 -13.45
N GLN A 438 -6.47 -9.23 -13.54
CA GLN A 438 -7.72 -9.41 -14.32
C GLN A 438 -7.56 -9.01 -15.78
N LEU A 439 -6.49 -8.31 -16.18
CA LEU A 439 -6.22 -7.96 -17.58
C LEU A 439 -6.00 -9.21 -18.45
N ASN A 440 -5.56 -10.32 -17.86
CA ASN A 440 -5.52 -11.65 -18.49
C ASN A 440 -6.89 -12.26 -18.83
N LYS A 441 -7.99 -11.65 -18.35
CA LYS A 441 -9.36 -12.21 -18.41
C LYS A 441 -10.39 -11.21 -18.94
N LYS A 442 -9.94 -10.01 -19.31
CA LYS A 442 -10.74 -8.88 -19.80
C LYS A 442 -10.18 -8.47 -21.18
N PRO A 443 -11.01 -7.94 -22.09
CA PRO A 443 -10.48 -7.23 -23.26
C PRO A 443 -9.66 -6.01 -22.81
N GLU A 444 -8.81 -5.50 -23.68
CA GLU A 444 -7.97 -4.33 -23.39
C GLU A 444 -8.83 -3.12 -22.95
N PRO A 445 -8.51 -2.49 -21.81
CA PRO A 445 -9.28 -1.36 -21.30
C PRO A 445 -9.09 -0.12 -22.18
N THR A 446 -10.18 0.44 -22.71
CA THR A 446 -10.13 1.72 -23.43
C THR A 446 -9.67 2.84 -22.50
N LEU A 447 -8.52 3.44 -22.78
CA LEU A 447 -7.96 4.56 -22.03
C LEU A 447 -8.29 5.87 -22.74
N GLN A 448 -8.95 6.80 -22.04
CA GLN A 448 -9.28 8.12 -22.57
C GLN A 448 -8.15 9.12 -22.27
N PRO A 449 -7.69 9.93 -23.26
CA PRO A 449 -6.69 10.97 -23.01
C PRO A 449 -7.16 11.98 -21.96
N ILE A 450 -6.27 12.34 -21.03
CA ILE A 450 -6.51 13.42 -20.08
C ILE A 450 -6.22 14.75 -20.78
N LEU A 451 -7.26 15.55 -21.02
CA LEU A 451 -7.12 16.88 -21.62
C LEU A 451 -6.43 17.83 -20.62
N HIS A 452 -5.16 18.15 -20.88
CA HIS A 452 -4.40 19.13 -20.12
C HIS A 452 -4.93 20.55 -20.38
N THR A 453 -5.69 21.09 -19.42
CA THR A 453 -5.92 22.54 -19.29
C THR A 453 -4.82 23.13 -18.41
N GLY A 454 -4.18 24.21 -18.87
CA GLY A 454 -3.00 24.78 -18.23
C GLY A 454 -3.32 25.79 -17.13
N THR A 455 -2.65 25.64 -15.99
CA THR A 455 -2.46 26.61 -14.89
C THR A 455 -3.69 27.15 -14.14
N ASP A 456 -3.72 26.79 -12.85
CA ASP A 456 -4.28 27.49 -11.68
C ASP A 456 -5.79 27.63 -11.44
N GLN A 457 -6.13 27.31 -10.18
CA GLN A 457 -7.40 27.46 -9.45
C GLN A 457 -8.51 26.41 -9.63
N LYS A 458 -9.01 25.94 -8.46
CA LYS A 458 -10.37 25.40 -8.20
C LYS A 458 -10.70 24.01 -8.82
N GLU A 459 -11.65 23.22 -8.31
CA GLU A 459 -12.36 23.19 -7.00
C GLU A 459 -12.84 21.75 -6.70
N ASP A 460 -13.10 21.42 -5.42
CA ASP A 460 -13.86 20.21 -5.09
C ASP A 460 -15.32 20.34 -5.57
N PRO A 461 -15.93 19.29 -6.15
CA PRO A 461 -17.31 19.34 -6.65
C PRO A 461 -18.32 19.42 -5.49
N LYS A 462 -18.83 20.63 -5.24
CA LYS A 462 -19.87 20.91 -4.26
C LYS A 462 -21.22 20.32 -4.72
N PRO A 463 -21.91 19.52 -3.89
CA PRO A 463 -23.24 19.01 -4.23
C PRO A 463 -24.30 20.11 -4.11
N THR A 464 -25.10 20.28 -5.16
CA THR A 464 -26.31 21.12 -5.16
C THR A 464 -27.53 20.24 -5.50
N GLN A 465 -28.69 20.63 -4.98
CA GLN A 465 -29.87 19.78 -4.80
C GLN A 465 -30.51 19.22 -6.09
N CYS A 466 -31.28 18.15 -5.89
CA CYS A 466 -32.26 17.62 -6.83
C CYS A 466 -33.55 18.46 -6.78
N GLU A 467 -34.23 18.62 -7.91
CA GLU A 467 -35.69 18.71 -7.93
C GLU A 467 -36.29 18.17 -9.26
N GLN A 468 -37.61 18.12 -9.35
CA GLN A 468 -38.42 17.37 -10.33
C GLN A 468 -39.08 18.36 -11.33
N SER A 469 -39.77 18.02 -12.44
CA SER A 469 -40.16 16.76 -13.08
C SER A 469 -40.59 16.98 -14.55
N LEU A 470 -40.71 15.89 -15.33
CA LEU A 470 -41.61 15.66 -16.51
C LEU A 470 -41.69 16.65 -17.71
N MET A 471 -41.44 16.10 -18.92
CA MET A 471 -42.13 16.24 -20.24
C MET A 471 -42.77 17.61 -20.66
N THR A 472 -42.71 18.07 -21.92
CA THR A 472 -42.76 17.36 -23.22
C THR A 472 -42.02 18.17 -24.32
N ALA A 473 -42.07 17.79 -25.61
CA ALA A 473 -41.05 18.16 -26.61
C ALA A 473 -41.51 18.99 -27.83
N THR A 474 -40.50 19.47 -28.57
CA THR A 474 -40.39 19.69 -30.04
C THR A 474 -40.46 21.12 -30.61
N ILE A 475 -39.58 21.35 -31.61
CA ILE A 475 -39.54 22.43 -32.64
C ILE A 475 -38.86 23.77 -32.26
N GLN A 476 -37.96 24.23 -33.16
CA GLN A 476 -37.24 25.53 -33.21
C GLN A 476 -37.82 26.39 -34.38
N PRO A 477 -37.30 27.60 -34.75
CA PRO A 477 -36.21 28.42 -34.19
C PRO A 477 -36.56 29.95 -34.08
N GLU A 478 -35.51 30.78 -33.94
CA GLU A 478 -35.39 32.20 -34.36
C GLU A 478 -35.80 33.39 -33.45
N SER A 479 -34.82 33.81 -32.65
CA SER A 479 -34.19 35.16 -32.74
C SER A 479 -34.69 36.39 -31.93
N LYS A 480 -33.68 37.17 -31.50
CA LYS A 480 -33.59 38.66 -31.42
C LYS A 480 -34.42 39.49 -30.41
N THR A 481 -33.69 39.88 -29.36
CA THR A 481 -33.55 41.26 -28.80
C THR A 481 -34.68 42.02 -28.08
N GLU A 482 -34.35 42.38 -26.83
CA GLU A 482 -34.55 43.70 -26.16
C GLU A 482 -35.88 44.10 -25.44
N LYS A 483 -35.63 44.68 -24.24
CA LYS A 483 -36.33 45.79 -23.53
C LYS A 483 -37.67 45.56 -22.78
N LYS A 484 -37.52 45.38 -21.46
CA LYS A 484 -37.80 46.36 -20.36
C LYS A 484 -39.25 46.85 -20.08
N VAL A 485 -39.53 47.02 -18.77
CA VAL A 485 -40.55 47.87 -18.08
C VAL A 485 -41.79 47.16 -17.47
N GLU A 486 -41.77 47.08 -16.13
CA GLU A 486 -42.79 47.41 -15.09
C GLU A 486 -44.32 47.23 -15.30
N ASN A 487 -44.98 46.68 -14.26
CA ASN A 487 -46.34 47.01 -13.73
C ASN A 487 -47.58 46.77 -14.66
N GLU A 488 -48.84 46.60 -14.23
CA GLU A 488 -49.56 46.46 -12.93
C GLU A 488 -51.01 45.94 -13.17
N SER A 489 -51.94 45.66 -12.24
CA SER A 489 -52.02 45.59 -10.75
C SER A 489 -53.28 44.78 -10.32
N GLU A 490 -53.53 44.65 -9.00
CA GLU A 490 -54.88 44.46 -8.37
C GLU A 490 -55.66 43.14 -8.68
N LYS A 491 -56.74 42.68 -7.99
CA LYS A 491 -57.63 43.07 -6.85
C LYS A 491 -58.40 41.76 -6.39
N VAL A 492 -59.17 41.56 -5.30
CA VAL A 492 -59.62 42.31 -4.09
C VAL A 492 -60.24 41.32 -3.05
N LEU A 493 -60.19 41.61 -1.72
CA LEU A 493 -61.09 41.15 -0.58
C LEU A 493 -61.40 39.63 -0.34
N GLN A 494 -61.18 38.99 0.83
CA GLN A 494 -61.77 39.09 2.20
C GLN A 494 -63.11 38.28 2.43
N PRO A 495 -63.59 37.98 3.68
CA PRO A 495 -62.90 37.36 4.84
C PRO A 495 -63.79 36.47 5.80
N PHE A 496 -63.21 35.90 6.87
CA PHE A 496 -63.85 35.51 8.19
C PHE A 496 -65.02 34.47 8.20
N ASP A 497 -65.46 33.83 9.31
CA ASP A 497 -65.13 33.88 10.76
C ASP A 497 -65.36 32.54 11.54
N LYS A 498 -65.12 32.56 12.87
CA LYS A 498 -65.40 31.60 14.01
C LYS A 498 -66.56 30.57 13.85
N GLY A 499 -66.69 29.46 14.60
CA GLY A 499 -65.93 28.89 15.75
C GLY A 499 -66.86 28.32 16.88
N GLY A 500 -66.53 27.21 17.55
CA GLY A 500 -67.38 26.59 18.61
C GLY A 500 -66.78 25.36 19.34
N LYS A 501 -67.34 24.94 20.49
CA LYS A 501 -66.84 23.87 21.42
C LYS A 501 -67.86 22.75 21.66
N GLU A 502 -67.43 21.54 22.08
CA GLU A 502 -67.68 20.93 23.42
C GLU A 502 -67.11 19.48 23.57
N GLU A 503 -67.14 18.90 24.78
CA GLU A 503 -66.32 17.74 25.22
C GLU A 503 -67.07 16.84 26.25
N ILE A 504 -67.17 15.52 26.02
CA ILE A 504 -67.70 14.51 26.99
C ILE A 504 -67.01 13.12 26.80
N GLN A 505 -66.80 12.38 27.91
CA GLN A 505 -66.53 10.91 27.99
C GLN A 505 -67.35 10.32 29.19
N PRO A 506 -67.19 9.05 29.67
CA PRO A 506 -66.71 7.78 29.11
C PRO A 506 -67.67 6.57 29.37
N ALA A 507 -67.33 5.32 28.96
CA ALA A 507 -67.93 4.08 29.51
C ALA A 507 -67.12 2.78 29.25
N LYS A 508 -67.35 1.72 30.05
CA LYS A 508 -66.83 0.32 29.88
C LYS A 508 -67.85 -0.71 30.39
N THR A 509 -68.01 -1.87 29.71
CA THR A 509 -68.48 -3.13 30.33
C THR A 509 -68.07 -4.39 29.53
N GLN A 510 -68.24 -5.59 30.11
CA GLN A 510 -67.79 -6.88 29.56
C GLN A 510 -68.96 -7.80 29.15
N ASN A 511 -68.68 -8.89 28.39
CA ASN A 511 -68.85 -10.28 28.87
C ASN A 511 -68.38 -11.39 27.88
N LEU A 512 -68.43 -12.66 28.33
CA LEU A 512 -67.83 -13.84 27.68
C LEU A 512 -68.78 -14.62 26.74
N GLY A 513 -68.20 -15.39 25.81
CA GLY A 513 -68.89 -16.41 24.99
C GLY A 513 -67.88 -17.37 24.32
N ALA A 514 -68.22 -18.65 24.13
CA ALA A 514 -67.25 -19.73 23.89
C ALA A 514 -67.41 -20.51 22.57
N ARG A 515 -66.36 -21.31 22.24
CA ARG A 515 -66.37 -22.58 21.47
C ARG A 515 -66.21 -22.57 19.93
N ARG A 516 -64.95 -22.38 19.50
CA ARG A 516 -64.18 -23.23 18.54
C ARG A 516 -64.96 -24.10 17.53
N LYS A 517 -64.88 -23.78 16.23
CA LYS A 517 -64.40 -24.68 15.15
C LYS A 517 -64.07 -23.92 13.85
N GLU A 518 -63.42 -24.59 12.89
CA GLU A 518 -62.82 -23.99 11.69
C GLU A 518 -63.80 -23.47 10.64
N THR A 519 -63.43 -22.41 9.91
CA THR A 519 -63.13 -22.55 8.46
C THR A 519 -62.40 -21.32 7.87
N VAL A 520 -61.38 -21.62 7.06
CA VAL A 520 -60.79 -20.86 5.93
C VAL A 520 -60.93 -19.33 5.88
N ARG A 521 -59.78 -18.64 5.90
CA ARG A 521 -59.49 -17.55 4.95
C ARG A 521 -58.14 -17.80 4.27
N LEU A 522 -58.07 -17.53 2.97
CA LEU A 522 -56.87 -17.79 2.16
C LEU A 522 -55.72 -16.87 2.62
N ARG A 523 -54.54 -17.45 2.86
CA ARG A 523 -53.28 -16.72 2.70
C ARG A 523 -52.87 -16.80 1.23
N THR A 524 -52.78 -15.66 0.57
CA THR A 524 -51.99 -15.51 -0.65
C THR A 524 -50.52 -15.75 -0.31
N VAL A 525 -49.97 -16.88 -0.75
CA VAL A 525 -48.58 -17.29 -0.46
C VAL A 525 -47.59 -16.42 -1.24
N PRO A 526 -46.51 -15.90 -0.64
CA PRO A 526 -45.46 -15.19 -1.37
C PRO A 526 -44.75 -16.09 -2.39
N PRO A 527 -44.35 -15.60 -3.58
CA PRO A 527 -43.86 -16.45 -4.67
C PRO A 527 -42.59 -17.30 -4.42
N ASP A 528 -41.83 -17.04 -3.34
CA ASP A 528 -40.55 -17.72 -3.07
C ASP A 528 -40.67 -19.00 -2.21
N GLU A 529 -41.66 -19.11 -1.32
CA GLU A 529 -41.80 -20.29 -0.43
C GLU A 529 -42.08 -21.58 -1.22
N SER A 530 -42.80 -21.47 -2.35
CA SER A 530 -43.11 -22.60 -3.24
C SER A 530 -41.89 -23.09 -4.04
N ARG A 531 -41.04 -22.17 -4.52
CA ARG A 531 -39.90 -22.51 -5.41
C ARG A 531 -38.85 -23.37 -4.72
N ILE A 532 -38.44 -23.01 -3.50
CA ILE A 532 -37.44 -23.78 -2.75
C ILE A 532 -37.99 -25.17 -2.38
N THR A 533 -39.28 -25.26 -2.05
CA THR A 533 -39.94 -26.55 -1.77
C THR A 533 -39.87 -27.49 -2.98
N VAL A 534 -40.12 -26.97 -4.20
CA VAL A 534 -40.06 -27.74 -5.45
C VAL A 534 -38.64 -28.18 -5.82
N GLU A 535 -37.61 -27.34 -5.61
CA GLU A 535 -36.23 -27.76 -5.88
C GLU A 535 -35.70 -28.78 -4.86
N ILE A 536 -36.12 -28.68 -3.58
CA ILE A 536 -35.85 -29.73 -2.59
C ILE A 536 -36.58 -31.02 -3.00
N GLN A 537 -37.85 -30.96 -3.39
CA GLN A 537 -38.63 -32.11 -3.85
C GLN A 537 -37.92 -32.87 -4.97
N LYS A 538 -37.53 -32.19 -6.06
CA LYS A 538 -36.77 -32.81 -7.18
C LYS A 538 -35.49 -33.49 -6.71
N THR A 539 -34.71 -32.80 -5.88
CA THR A 539 -33.45 -33.35 -5.34
C THR A 539 -33.67 -34.59 -4.45
N LEU A 540 -34.87 -34.76 -3.87
CA LEU A 540 -35.27 -35.96 -3.15
C LEU A 540 -35.89 -37.04 -4.06
N GLU A 541 -36.45 -36.67 -5.22
CA GLU A 541 -36.93 -37.59 -6.26
C GLU A 541 -35.76 -38.30 -6.97
N ASP A 542 -34.61 -37.64 -7.09
CA ASP A 542 -33.35 -38.23 -7.58
C ASP A 542 -32.66 -39.18 -6.56
N LEU A 543 -33.18 -39.33 -5.33
CA LEU A 543 -32.64 -40.27 -4.34
C LEU A 543 -33.19 -41.68 -4.52
N SER A 544 -32.33 -42.69 -4.28
CA SER A 544 -32.78 -44.08 -4.19
C SER A 544 -33.71 -44.29 -2.98
N LYS A 545 -34.54 -45.35 -3.03
CA LYS A 545 -35.42 -45.73 -1.91
C LYS A 545 -34.67 -46.11 -0.62
N GLU A 546 -33.37 -46.35 -0.70
CA GLU A 546 -32.51 -46.54 0.48
C GLU A 546 -31.92 -45.22 0.95
N ASP A 547 -31.45 -44.37 0.04
CA ASP A 547 -30.89 -43.06 0.38
C ASP A 547 -31.95 -42.12 0.95
N LEU A 548 -33.20 -42.16 0.48
CA LEU A 548 -34.31 -41.43 1.08
C LEU A 548 -34.59 -41.89 2.52
N LYS A 549 -34.45 -43.19 2.83
CA LYS A 549 -34.53 -43.70 4.22
C LYS A 549 -33.35 -43.24 5.07
N ARG A 550 -32.14 -43.20 4.51
CA ARG A 550 -30.96 -42.62 5.19
C ARG A 550 -31.14 -41.13 5.42
N PHE A 551 -31.74 -40.40 4.49
CA PHE A 551 -32.07 -38.98 4.59
C PHE A 551 -33.10 -38.74 5.72
N HIS A 552 -34.20 -39.51 5.76
CA HIS A 552 -35.17 -39.49 6.87
C HIS A 552 -34.56 -39.84 8.23
N PHE A 553 -33.65 -40.82 8.28
CA PHE A 553 -32.95 -41.19 9.51
C PHE A 553 -32.07 -40.05 10.03
N ASN A 554 -31.34 -39.36 9.15
CA ASN A 554 -30.51 -38.22 9.53
C ASN A 554 -31.34 -36.99 9.93
N LEU A 555 -32.54 -36.78 9.36
CA LEU A 555 -33.47 -35.73 9.81
C LEU A 555 -33.91 -35.88 11.29
N LYS A 556 -33.88 -37.09 11.84
CA LYS A 556 -34.10 -37.38 13.28
C LYS A 556 -32.88 -37.04 14.14
N ALA A 557 -31.67 -37.09 13.58
CA ALA A 557 -30.41 -36.87 14.29
C ALA A 557 -29.88 -35.43 14.17
N TYR A 558 -30.34 -34.65 13.19
CA TYR A 558 -29.83 -33.31 12.88
C TYR A 558 -30.15 -32.29 13.99
N THR A 559 -29.16 -31.98 14.83
CA THR A 559 -29.28 -31.04 15.95
C THR A 559 -28.71 -29.64 15.65
N GLU A 560 -28.05 -29.44 14.50
CA GLU A 560 -27.41 -28.16 14.14
C GLU A 560 -28.41 -27.06 13.72
N SER A 561 -29.72 -27.36 13.70
CA SER A 561 -30.78 -26.39 13.49
C SER A 561 -31.35 -25.89 14.82
N LYS A 562 -31.49 -24.57 14.95
CA LYS A 562 -32.23 -23.84 16.01
C LYS A 562 -33.67 -24.34 16.26
N TYR A 563 -34.26 -25.12 15.35
CA TYR A 563 -35.61 -25.69 15.47
C TYR A 563 -35.63 -27.15 15.96
N GLY A 564 -34.46 -27.78 16.15
CA GLY A 564 -34.34 -29.20 16.52
C GLY A 564 -34.71 -30.19 15.40
N PRO A 565 -34.46 -31.50 15.60
CA PRO A 565 -34.71 -32.53 14.59
C PRO A 565 -36.20 -32.81 14.37
N ILE A 566 -36.54 -33.38 13.21
CA ILE A 566 -37.90 -33.84 12.92
C ILE A 566 -38.08 -35.26 13.47
N SER A 567 -39.11 -35.46 14.30
CA SER A 567 -39.42 -36.76 14.89
C SER A 567 -39.79 -37.81 13.83
N LEU A 568 -39.29 -39.05 13.98
CA LEU A 568 -39.47 -40.13 12.99
C LEU A 568 -40.96 -40.35 12.63
N SER A 569 -41.85 -40.31 13.62
CA SER A 569 -43.31 -40.41 13.47
C SER A 569 -43.99 -39.33 12.60
N ARG A 570 -43.25 -38.30 12.18
CA ARG A 570 -43.72 -37.27 11.23
C ARG A 570 -43.16 -37.44 9.81
N LEU A 571 -42.21 -38.36 9.63
CA LEU A 571 -41.52 -38.72 8.37
C LEU A 571 -41.88 -40.13 7.89
N GLU A 572 -42.22 -41.04 8.81
CA GLU A 572 -42.55 -42.42 8.55
C GLU A 572 -43.72 -42.55 7.55
N GLY A 573 -43.48 -43.25 6.43
CA GLY A 573 -44.46 -43.44 5.36
C GLY A 573 -44.58 -42.31 4.33
N LYS A 574 -43.80 -41.21 4.44
CA LYS A 574 -43.89 -40.08 3.50
C LYS A 574 -43.08 -40.24 2.23
N ASP A 575 -43.61 -39.66 1.15
CA ASP A 575 -42.90 -39.48 -0.12
C ASP A 575 -42.00 -38.24 -0.12
N THR A 576 -41.38 -37.97 -1.26
CA THR A 576 -40.44 -36.86 -1.49
C THR A 576 -41.11 -35.49 -1.41
N ILE A 577 -42.37 -35.38 -1.81
CA ILE A 577 -43.18 -34.15 -1.83
C ILE A 577 -43.55 -33.77 -0.39
N ASP A 578 -44.10 -34.73 0.34
CA ASP A 578 -44.52 -34.59 1.72
C ASP A 578 -43.32 -34.41 2.66
N THR A 579 -42.14 -34.93 2.29
CA THR A 579 -40.85 -34.68 2.98
C THR A 579 -40.35 -33.26 2.72
N ALA A 580 -40.25 -32.83 1.46
CA ALA A 580 -39.77 -31.50 1.09
C ALA A 580 -40.64 -30.38 1.69
N LYS A 581 -41.95 -30.58 1.67
CA LYS A 581 -42.93 -29.69 2.30
C LYS A 581 -42.77 -29.68 3.82
N LEU A 582 -42.70 -30.84 4.48
CA LEU A 582 -42.48 -30.92 5.93
C LEU A 582 -41.18 -30.25 6.38
N MET A 583 -40.09 -30.38 5.61
CA MET A 583 -38.83 -29.69 5.90
C MET A 583 -38.98 -28.18 5.79
N THR A 584 -39.66 -27.70 4.74
CA THR A 584 -39.92 -26.27 4.54
C THR A 584 -40.83 -25.70 5.63
N ASP A 585 -41.89 -26.41 6.00
CA ASP A 585 -42.82 -26.04 7.08
C ASP A 585 -42.14 -26.07 8.47
N HIS A 586 -41.16 -26.95 8.69
CA HIS A 586 -40.50 -27.12 10.00
C HIS A 586 -39.33 -26.15 10.23
N TYR A 587 -38.48 -25.97 9.22
CA TYR A 587 -37.25 -25.17 9.32
C TYR A 587 -37.41 -23.77 8.72
N GLY A 588 -38.40 -23.55 7.85
CA GLY A 588 -38.46 -22.40 6.95
C GLY A 588 -37.52 -22.60 5.75
N SER A 589 -37.93 -22.18 4.55
CA SER A 589 -37.33 -22.58 3.27
C SER A 589 -35.79 -22.44 3.21
N ARG A 590 -35.24 -21.37 3.80
CA ARG A 590 -33.80 -21.08 3.75
C ARG A 590 -32.96 -21.98 4.67
N ASP A 591 -33.44 -22.25 5.88
CA ASP A 591 -32.79 -23.23 6.76
C ASP A 591 -33.04 -24.66 6.24
N ALA A 592 -34.23 -24.96 5.73
CA ALA A 592 -34.57 -26.26 5.12
C ALA A 592 -33.59 -26.62 3.98
N LEU A 593 -33.28 -25.67 3.09
CA LEU A 593 -32.31 -25.86 2.01
C LEU A 593 -30.90 -26.21 2.54
N ARG A 594 -30.47 -25.61 3.67
CA ARG A 594 -29.20 -25.95 4.32
C ARG A 594 -29.25 -27.37 4.89
N VAL A 595 -30.30 -27.71 5.64
CA VAL A 595 -30.48 -29.07 6.20
C VAL A 595 -30.49 -30.13 5.08
N THR A 596 -31.16 -29.88 3.96
CA THR A 596 -31.12 -30.77 2.78
C THR A 596 -29.70 -30.97 2.26
N LYS A 597 -28.94 -29.89 2.04
CA LYS A 597 -27.54 -29.99 1.56
C LYS A 597 -26.64 -30.75 2.53
N ASP A 598 -26.78 -30.52 3.83
CA ASP A 598 -25.90 -31.13 4.83
C ASP A 598 -26.20 -32.62 4.98
N ILE A 599 -27.48 -33.00 5.04
CA ILE A 599 -27.86 -34.42 5.07
C ILE A 599 -27.49 -35.13 3.76
N LEU A 600 -27.60 -34.47 2.59
CA LEU A 600 -27.10 -35.03 1.33
C LEU A 600 -25.58 -35.29 1.35
N LYS A 601 -24.77 -34.47 2.05
CA LYS A 601 -23.34 -34.74 2.26
C LYS A 601 -23.11 -35.96 3.17
N GLU A 602 -23.87 -36.07 4.26
CA GLU A 602 -23.76 -37.19 5.22
C GLU A 602 -24.14 -38.54 4.60
N ILE A 603 -25.15 -38.57 3.71
CA ILE A 603 -25.46 -39.77 2.89
C ILE A 603 -24.56 -39.88 1.64
N ASN A 604 -23.52 -39.05 1.53
CA ASN A 604 -22.50 -38.99 0.48
C ASN A 604 -23.02 -38.70 -0.96
N GLN A 605 -24.24 -38.18 -1.10
CA GLN A 605 -24.87 -37.79 -2.37
C GLN A 605 -24.39 -36.40 -2.86
N ARG A 606 -23.06 -36.27 -3.01
CA ARG A 606 -22.36 -35.00 -3.29
C ARG A 606 -22.72 -34.37 -4.64
N ASP A 607 -23.03 -35.19 -5.65
CA ASP A 607 -23.42 -34.66 -6.96
C ASP A 607 -24.83 -34.03 -6.94
N LEU A 608 -25.75 -34.55 -6.12
CA LEU A 608 -27.06 -33.91 -5.91
C LEU A 608 -26.93 -32.57 -5.16
N VAL A 609 -26.00 -32.46 -4.18
CA VAL A 609 -25.66 -31.16 -3.56
C VAL A 609 -25.21 -30.15 -4.62
N ARG A 610 -24.31 -30.58 -5.52
CA ARG A 610 -23.76 -29.74 -6.59
C ARG A 610 -24.80 -29.37 -7.66
N GLN A 611 -25.75 -30.25 -7.95
CA GLN A 611 -26.88 -29.98 -8.86
C GLN A 611 -27.87 -28.99 -8.24
N LEU A 612 -28.26 -29.20 -6.98
CA LEU A 612 -29.10 -28.28 -6.21
C LEU A 612 -28.45 -26.89 -6.09
N GLU A 613 -27.13 -26.83 -5.88
CA GLU A 613 -26.37 -25.57 -5.89
C GLU A 613 -26.37 -24.87 -7.25
N LYS A 614 -26.24 -25.63 -8.34
CA LYS A 614 -26.32 -25.09 -9.70
C LYS A 614 -27.74 -24.59 -10.05
N SER A 615 -28.80 -25.28 -9.62
CA SER A 615 -30.18 -24.84 -9.81
C SER A 615 -30.47 -23.54 -9.04
N MET A 616 -30.12 -23.52 -7.76
CA MET A 616 -30.28 -22.33 -6.90
C MET A 616 -29.48 -21.12 -7.43
N GLY A 617 -28.24 -21.32 -7.90
CA GLY A 617 -27.45 -20.24 -8.50
C GLY A 617 -28.01 -19.68 -9.82
N GLN A 618 -28.82 -20.45 -10.56
CA GLN A 618 -29.53 -19.95 -11.74
C GLN A 618 -30.82 -19.18 -11.39
N LEU A 619 -31.40 -19.42 -10.21
CA LEU A 619 -32.55 -18.64 -9.71
C LEU A 619 -32.14 -17.23 -9.26
N GLU A 620 -30.95 -17.05 -8.69
CA GLU A 620 -30.41 -15.73 -8.29
C GLU A 620 -30.20 -14.77 -9.47
N LEU A 621 -30.02 -15.30 -10.69
CA LEU A 621 -29.80 -14.52 -11.92
C LEU A 621 -31.10 -14.02 -12.62
N ARG A 622 -32.30 -14.35 -12.09
CA ARG A 622 -33.59 -14.14 -12.80
C ARG A 622 -34.70 -13.47 -11.99
N LEU A 623 -34.38 -12.79 -10.88
CA LEU A 623 -35.33 -11.95 -10.14
C LEU A 623 -34.97 -10.45 -10.27
N PRO A 624 -35.95 -9.54 -10.46
CA PRO A 624 -35.73 -8.10 -10.36
C PRO A 624 -35.15 -7.68 -9.00
N LYS A 625 -34.44 -6.55 -8.98
CA LYS A 625 -33.48 -6.13 -7.93
C LYS A 625 -34.05 -5.80 -6.53
N GLU A 626 -35.30 -6.15 -6.21
CA GLU A 626 -36.01 -5.62 -5.03
C GLU A 626 -36.20 -6.61 -3.86
N VAL A 627 -35.96 -7.92 -4.04
CA VAL A 627 -36.29 -8.94 -3.00
C VAL A 627 -35.08 -9.65 -2.36
N LEU A 628 -33.88 -9.60 -2.97
CA LEU A 628 -32.66 -10.26 -2.44
C LEU A 628 -32.00 -9.52 -1.25
N LYS A 629 -32.76 -9.40 -0.15
CA LYS A 629 -32.30 -8.98 1.19
C LYS A 629 -33.00 -9.77 2.31
N LYS A 630 -32.86 -11.10 2.33
CA LYS A 630 -33.34 -11.95 3.47
C LYS A 630 -32.71 -13.34 3.66
N GLU A 631 -31.46 -13.55 3.25
CA GLU A 631 -30.49 -13.51 4.35
C GLU A 631 -30.26 -12.03 4.57
N ALA A 632 -30.53 -11.53 5.77
CA ALA A 632 -30.27 -10.12 6.01
C ALA A 632 -28.77 -9.92 5.95
N ASN A 633 -28.29 -9.13 4.98
CA ASN A 633 -26.96 -8.52 5.07
C ASN A 633 -26.81 -8.02 6.50
N GLN A 634 -25.68 -8.29 7.17
CA GLN A 634 -25.58 -7.88 8.57
C GLN A 634 -25.79 -6.37 8.72
N GLY A 635 -25.43 -5.57 7.69
CA GLY A 635 -25.77 -4.15 7.57
C GLY A 635 -27.27 -3.82 7.39
N ASP A 636 -28.11 -4.67 6.79
CA ASP A 636 -29.58 -4.46 6.71
C ASP A 636 -30.30 -4.97 7.96
N LYS A 637 -29.80 -6.07 8.56
CA LYS A 637 -30.27 -6.53 9.87
C LYS A 637 -29.96 -5.47 10.93
N LEU A 638 -28.75 -4.91 10.88
CA LEU A 638 -28.29 -3.79 11.69
C LEU A 638 -29.07 -2.51 11.37
N LYS A 639 -29.26 -2.11 10.09
CA LYS A 639 -30.11 -0.97 9.72
C LYS A 639 -31.46 -1.09 10.42
N ASN A 640 -32.17 -2.20 10.24
CA ASN A 640 -33.50 -2.40 10.82
C ASN A 640 -33.47 -2.53 12.37
N LEU A 641 -32.32 -2.87 12.98
CA LEU A 641 -32.15 -2.83 14.43
C LEU A 641 -32.02 -1.39 14.93
N LEU A 642 -31.18 -0.58 14.27
CA LEU A 642 -30.89 0.81 14.62
C LEU A 642 -32.06 1.75 14.26
N THR A 643 -32.78 1.51 13.18
CA THR A 643 -34.01 2.26 12.79
C THR A 643 -35.29 1.66 13.37
N CYS A 644 -35.20 0.58 14.15
CA CYS A 644 -36.33 -0.22 14.63
C CYS A 644 -37.34 -0.64 13.53
N GLY A 645 -36.86 -0.79 12.28
CA GLY A 645 -37.68 -1.13 11.10
C GLY A 645 -38.07 0.07 10.23
N GLY A 646 -37.77 1.30 10.64
CA GLY A 646 -37.93 2.52 9.85
C GLY A 646 -36.90 2.67 8.73
N ASN A 647 -37.07 3.71 7.90
CA ASN A 647 -36.12 4.03 6.82
C ASN A 647 -35.07 5.09 7.18
N SER A 648 -35.21 5.78 8.31
CA SER A 648 -34.23 6.71 8.87
C SER A 648 -34.11 6.52 10.39
N LEU A 649 -33.14 7.17 11.02
CA LEU A 649 -32.69 6.94 12.42
C LEU A 649 -33.39 7.88 13.43
N ASP A 650 -34.68 8.11 13.24
CA ASP A 650 -35.34 9.34 13.69
C ASP A 650 -35.70 9.38 15.20
N ASN A 651 -35.52 8.28 15.93
CA ASN A 651 -35.95 8.13 17.33
C ASN A 651 -34.81 7.89 18.34
N TYR A 652 -33.54 7.87 17.92
CA TYR A 652 -32.39 7.74 18.83
C TYR A 652 -31.16 8.44 18.23
N ASP A 653 -30.63 9.49 18.86
CA ASP A 653 -29.72 10.43 18.19
C ASP A 653 -28.44 9.84 17.56
N ARG A 654 -27.83 8.82 18.16
CA ARG A 654 -26.64 8.11 17.66
C ARG A 654 -26.57 6.70 18.28
N PHE A 655 -25.76 5.81 17.74
CA PHE A 655 -25.63 4.42 18.21
C PHE A 655 -24.17 3.97 18.41
N VAL A 656 -24.00 2.81 19.06
CA VAL A 656 -22.74 2.05 19.15
C VAL A 656 -22.82 0.84 18.22
N VAL A 657 -21.76 0.59 17.45
CA VAL A 657 -21.62 -0.60 16.60
C VAL A 657 -20.22 -1.19 16.82
N VAL A 658 -20.15 -2.46 17.22
CA VAL A 658 -18.93 -3.25 17.34
C VAL A 658 -19.01 -4.38 16.31
N VAL A 659 -17.99 -4.52 15.45
CA VAL A 659 -17.97 -5.50 14.36
C VAL A 659 -16.70 -6.35 14.36
N ASN A 660 -16.87 -7.64 14.65
CA ASN A 660 -15.86 -8.66 14.41
C ASN A 660 -15.84 -8.97 12.89
N LYS A 661 -14.70 -8.72 12.22
CA LYS A 661 -14.45 -9.03 10.79
C LYS A 661 -15.39 -8.34 9.76
N SER A 662 -15.57 -7.02 9.86
CA SER A 662 -16.08 -6.23 8.71
C SER A 662 -15.02 -6.07 7.61
N SER A 663 -15.46 -6.03 6.34
CA SER A 663 -14.58 -5.80 5.18
C SER A 663 -14.37 -4.30 4.90
N PRO A 664 -13.27 -3.88 4.25
CA PRO A 664 -12.95 -2.45 4.06
C PRO A 664 -14.03 -1.66 3.30
N GLU A 665 -14.77 -2.32 2.42
CA GLU A 665 -15.82 -1.74 1.57
C GLU A 665 -17.04 -1.30 2.42
N GLN A 666 -17.19 -1.83 3.63
CA GLN A 666 -18.28 -1.49 4.54
C GLN A 666 -18.04 -0.15 5.28
N LEU A 667 -16.79 0.37 5.29
CA LEU A 667 -16.47 1.65 5.93
C LEU A 667 -17.09 2.86 5.22
N GLN A 668 -17.44 2.76 3.93
CA GLN A 668 -18.04 3.86 3.17
C GLN A 668 -19.39 4.31 3.75
N TYR A 669 -20.12 3.42 4.44
CA TYR A 669 -21.39 3.75 5.09
C TYR A 669 -21.24 4.49 6.43
N LEU A 670 -20.00 4.69 6.92
CA LEU A 670 -19.68 5.42 8.15
C LEU A 670 -19.06 6.81 7.89
N GLN A 671 -19.03 7.25 6.63
CA GLN A 671 -18.30 8.44 6.17
C GLN A 671 -18.81 9.76 6.75
N PHE A 672 -20.02 9.79 7.33
CA PHE A 672 -20.59 10.95 8.02
C PHE A 672 -19.84 11.36 9.31
N LEU A 673 -18.96 10.49 9.83
CA LEU A 673 -18.14 10.71 11.03
C LEU A 673 -16.74 11.32 10.70
N SER A 674 -16.66 12.05 9.58
CA SER A 674 -15.39 12.42 8.94
C SER A 674 -14.53 13.43 9.70
N LYS A 675 -15.08 14.35 10.51
CA LYS A 675 -14.32 15.47 11.12
C LYS A 675 -13.88 15.22 12.58
N LEU A 676 -14.50 14.29 13.30
CA LEU A 676 -14.07 13.87 14.64
C LEU A 676 -13.29 12.54 14.62
N LYS A 677 -12.26 12.40 15.47
CA LYS A 677 -11.73 11.08 15.83
C LYS A 677 -12.67 10.50 16.90
N LEU A 678 -13.67 9.72 16.47
CA LEU A 678 -14.47 8.93 17.42
C LEU A 678 -13.53 8.00 18.15
N PHE A 679 -13.49 8.15 19.48
CA PHE A 679 -12.55 7.44 20.30
C PHE A 679 -13.27 6.54 21.31
N CYS A 680 -13.83 5.47 20.76
CA CYS A 680 -14.68 4.53 21.47
C CYS A 680 -14.11 3.11 21.33
N VAL A 681 -13.11 2.77 22.14
CA VAL A 681 -12.76 1.36 22.39
C VAL A 681 -13.84 0.79 23.30
N LEU A 682 -14.92 0.31 22.68
CA LEU A 682 -16.02 -0.41 23.32
C LEU A 682 -15.81 -1.91 23.10
N ASP A 683 -16.16 -2.72 24.10
CA ASP A 683 -15.29 -3.82 24.52
C ASP A 683 -14.79 -4.74 23.39
N PHE A 684 -13.46 -4.74 23.27
CA PHE A 684 -12.66 -5.64 22.47
C PHE A 684 -12.99 -7.09 22.83
N ASP A 685 -13.30 -7.89 21.81
CA ASP A 685 -13.57 -9.33 21.93
C ASP A 685 -12.47 -10.01 22.76
N PRO A 686 -12.77 -10.55 23.96
CA PRO A 686 -11.76 -11.13 24.85
C PRO A 686 -10.92 -12.24 24.18
N ASN A 687 -11.49 -12.93 23.18
CA ASN A 687 -10.81 -13.99 22.46
C ASN A 687 -9.70 -13.45 21.52
N SER A 688 -9.81 -12.20 21.05
CA SER A 688 -8.80 -11.56 20.21
C SER A 688 -7.49 -11.27 20.96
N ASN A 689 -7.56 -11.19 22.30
CA ASN A 689 -6.44 -10.91 23.19
C ASN A 689 -5.40 -12.04 23.23
N ASN A 690 -5.78 -13.25 22.77
CA ASN A 690 -4.95 -14.46 22.77
C ASN A 690 -4.25 -14.73 21.43
N SER A 691 -4.30 -13.79 20.48
CA SER A 691 -3.67 -13.95 19.16
C SER A 691 -2.23 -13.39 19.15
N VAL A 692 -1.30 -14.13 18.53
CA VAL A 692 0.11 -13.71 18.39
C VAL A 692 0.20 -12.33 17.70
N GLN A 693 -0.60 -12.13 16.65
CA GLN A 693 -0.68 -10.86 15.91
C GLN A 693 -1.09 -9.66 16.81
N PHE A 694 -1.93 -9.88 17.83
CA PHE A 694 -2.27 -8.84 18.81
C PHE A 694 -1.15 -8.63 19.84
N SER A 695 -0.43 -9.69 20.22
CA SER A 695 0.78 -9.58 21.05
C SER A 695 1.87 -8.75 20.34
N ASP A 696 2.16 -9.05 19.07
CA ASP A 696 3.15 -8.33 18.27
C ASP A 696 2.77 -6.84 18.09
N PHE A 697 1.48 -6.58 17.84
CA PHE A 697 0.92 -5.22 17.80
C PHE A 697 1.06 -4.50 19.15
N ARG A 698 0.74 -5.16 20.27
CA ARG A 698 0.90 -4.62 21.62
C ARG A 698 2.36 -4.27 21.90
N ILE A 699 3.28 -5.21 21.67
CA ILE A 699 4.72 -5.04 21.88
C ILE A 699 5.22 -3.83 21.08
N LYS A 700 4.89 -3.74 19.79
CA LYS A 700 5.33 -2.63 18.94
C LYS A 700 4.79 -1.26 19.39
N VAL A 701 3.54 -1.20 19.85
CA VAL A 701 2.92 0.06 20.33
C VAL A 701 3.37 0.44 21.74
N GLU A 702 3.73 -0.52 22.58
CA GLU A 702 4.41 -0.26 23.86
C GLU A 702 5.86 0.20 23.63
N GLU A 703 6.62 -0.50 22.78
CA GLU A 703 8.01 -0.15 22.45
C GLU A 703 8.13 1.26 21.86
N GLU A 704 7.31 1.61 20.86
CA GLU A 704 7.31 2.93 20.23
C GLU A 704 7.06 4.05 21.26
N PHE A 705 6.21 3.80 22.26
CA PHE A 705 5.95 4.74 23.34
C PHE A 705 7.09 4.80 24.37
N TYR A 706 7.64 3.66 24.80
CA TYR A 706 8.76 3.62 25.75
C TYR A 706 10.07 4.17 25.16
N ARG A 707 10.26 4.11 23.83
CA ARG A 707 11.34 4.81 23.09
C ARG A 707 11.08 6.32 22.89
N GLY A 708 10.06 6.90 23.55
CA GLY A 708 9.78 8.34 23.54
C GLY A 708 8.82 8.82 22.43
N GLY A 709 8.19 7.91 21.69
CA GLY A 709 7.19 8.25 20.67
C GLY A 709 5.91 8.87 21.25
N LYS A 710 5.11 9.52 20.38
CA LYS A 710 3.81 10.07 20.77
C LYS A 710 2.90 8.98 21.34
N VAL A 711 2.31 9.22 22.51
CA VAL A 711 1.38 8.29 23.15
C VAL A 711 0.22 7.96 22.21
N LYS A 712 -0.15 6.68 22.16
CA LYS A 712 -1.31 6.21 21.42
C LYS A 712 -2.39 5.79 22.40
N TRP A 713 -3.63 5.89 21.96
CA TRP A 713 -4.80 5.47 22.73
C TRP A 713 -4.72 4.03 23.25
N TRP A 714 -4.09 3.16 22.47
CA TRP A 714 -3.82 1.77 22.83
C TRP A 714 -2.95 1.62 24.08
N ASN A 715 -2.01 2.54 24.37
CA ASN A 715 -1.18 2.47 25.56
C ASN A 715 -2.03 2.59 26.85
N PHE A 716 -3.07 3.44 26.85
CA PHE A 716 -4.02 3.49 27.97
C PHE A 716 -4.88 2.24 28.06
N TYR A 717 -5.35 1.70 26.93
CA TYR A 717 -6.12 0.44 26.90
C TYR A 717 -5.32 -0.75 27.45
N PHE A 718 -4.04 -0.88 27.09
CA PHE A 718 -3.19 -1.96 27.61
C PHE A 718 -3.03 -1.84 29.13
N CYS A 719 -2.80 -0.64 29.67
CA CYS A 719 -2.74 -0.41 31.12
C CYS A 719 -4.07 -0.59 31.87
N ASP A 720 -5.22 -0.33 31.23
CA ASP A 720 -6.55 -0.61 31.81
C ASP A 720 -6.81 -2.12 31.98
N LYS A 721 -6.24 -2.96 31.11
CA LYS A 721 -6.39 -4.43 31.15
C LYS A 721 -5.25 -5.10 31.94
N ASP A 722 -4.02 -4.63 31.80
CA ASP A 722 -2.81 -5.14 32.47
C ASP A 722 -2.57 -4.42 33.81
N LYS A 723 -3.27 -4.90 34.85
CA LYS A 723 -3.21 -4.31 36.21
C LYS A 723 -1.82 -4.35 36.86
N ALA A 724 -0.87 -5.13 36.33
CA ALA A 724 0.51 -5.14 36.81
C ALA A 724 1.34 -3.98 36.22
N LYS A 725 0.88 -3.34 35.15
CA LYS A 725 1.54 -2.21 34.46
C LYS A 725 0.60 -0.98 34.37
N PRO A 726 0.21 -0.37 35.50
CA PRO A 726 -0.67 0.81 35.49
C PRO A 726 0.00 2.02 34.82
N PHE A 727 -0.76 2.79 34.04
CA PHE A 727 -0.22 3.96 33.34
C PHE A 727 0.20 5.05 34.33
N VAL A 728 1.44 5.51 34.26
CA VAL A 728 2.01 6.51 35.18
C VAL A 728 1.25 7.84 35.07
N LYS A 729 0.60 8.26 36.16
CA LYS A 729 -0.19 9.49 36.24
C LYS A 729 0.73 10.67 36.57
N ARG A 730 0.99 11.53 35.56
CA ARG A 730 1.83 12.74 35.66
C ARG A 730 1.32 13.72 36.73
N ASP A 731 2.16 14.67 37.15
CA ASP A 731 1.72 15.79 37.99
C ASP A 731 0.50 16.52 37.38
N LYS A 732 -0.31 17.18 38.23
CA LYS A 732 -1.55 17.90 37.87
C LYS A 732 -2.66 17.07 37.21
N TYR A 733 -2.45 15.81 36.82
CA TYR A 733 -3.51 14.92 36.29
C TYR A 733 -4.76 14.90 37.22
N LYS A 734 -4.55 14.79 38.54
CA LYS A 734 -5.65 14.79 39.53
C LYS A 734 -6.39 16.14 39.54
N ASN A 735 -5.65 17.23 39.36
CA ASN A 735 -6.19 18.59 39.36
C ASN A 735 -7.01 18.85 38.09
N VAL A 736 -6.51 18.48 36.91
CA VAL A 736 -7.24 18.58 35.64
C VAL A 736 -8.51 17.71 35.66
N LYS A 737 -8.44 16.46 36.14
CA LYS A 737 -9.63 15.59 36.28
C LYS A 737 -10.65 16.15 37.29
N LYS A 738 -10.20 16.83 38.35
CA LYS A 738 -11.07 17.54 39.29
C LYS A 738 -11.72 18.77 38.64
N MET A 739 -10.94 19.62 37.96
CA MET A 739 -11.44 20.83 37.30
C MET A 739 -12.52 20.49 36.27
N ILE A 740 -12.31 19.51 35.39
CA ILE A 740 -13.31 19.10 34.38
C ILE A 740 -14.63 18.65 35.02
N ARG A 741 -14.58 17.96 36.17
CA ARG A 741 -15.81 17.61 36.90
C ARG A 741 -16.49 18.85 37.51
N GLN A 742 -15.74 19.83 38.01
CA GLN A 742 -16.29 21.10 38.48
C GLN A 742 -16.88 21.96 37.34
N LEU A 743 -16.35 21.84 36.12
CA LEU A 743 -16.90 22.51 34.93
C LEU A 743 -18.21 21.88 34.44
N LYS A 744 -18.43 20.58 34.66
CA LYS A 744 -19.72 19.94 34.38
C LYS A 744 -20.88 20.61 35.13
N ASP A 745 -20.61 21.05 36.35
CA ASP A 745 -21.58 21.70 37.24
C ASP A 745 -21.63 23.24 37.06
N SER A 746 -20.97 23.79 36.04
CA SER A 746 -20.95 25.24 35.78
C SER A 746 -22.31 25.75 35.25
N LYS A 747 -22.47 27.08 35.18
CA LYS A 747 -23.61 27.71 34.50
C LYS A 747 -23.41 27.88 32.98
N ASN A 748 -22.16 27.81 32.50
CA ASN A 748 -21.84 28.01 31.08
C ASN A 748 -22.26 26.77 30.27
N MET A 749 -22.64 26.97 29.01
CA MET A 749 -22.99 25.85 28.11
C MET A 749 -21.74 25.23 27.47
N CYS A 750 -20.75 26.05 27.12
CA CYS A 750 -19.42 25.61 26.71
C CYS A 750 -18.35 26.28 27.59
N ASP A 751 -17.50 25.49 28.24
CA ASP A 751 -16.36 25.94 29.05
C ASP A 751 -15.03 25.60 28.36
N LEU A 752 -14.06 26.50 28.50
CA LEU A 752 -12.70 26.35 27.97
C LEU A 752 -11.68 26.13 29.10
N LEU A 753 -10.94 25.03 29.01
CA LEU A 753 -9.82 24.67 29.89
C LEU A 753 -8.51 24.74 29.09
N ASN A 754 -7.78 25.85 29.24
CA ASN A 754 -6.48 26.05 28.59
C ASN A 754 -5.37 25.35 29.40
N LEU A 755 -4.66 24.43 28.75
CA LEU A 755 -3.47 23.75 29.27
C LEU A 755 -2.24 24.25 28.53
N PHE A 756 -1.56 25.27 29.09
CA PHE A 756 -0.30 25.79 28.56
C PHE A 756 0.86 24.91 29.04
N HIS A 757 1.71 24.47 28.12
CA HIS A 757 2.81 23.56 28.44
C HIS A 757 4.01 23.70 27.50
N HIS A 758 5.21 23.40 27.99
CA HIS A 758 6.42 23.35 27.16
C HIS A 758 6.37 22.20 26.13
N PRO A 759 7.11 22.27 25.00
CA PRO A 759 7.47 21.08 24.25
C PRO A 759 8.12 20.01 25.16
N GLY A 760 7.94 18.73 24.86
CA GLY A 760 8.58 17.62 25.60
C GLY A 760 7.93 17.25 26.95
N CYS A 761 7.43 18.20 27.75
CA CYS A 761 6.89 17.91 29.10
C CYS A 761 5.62 17.03 29.14
N GLY A 762 5.08 16.62 27.99
CA GLY A 762 4.00 15.63 27.90
C GLY A 762 2.61 16.13 28.29
N GLY A 763 2.33 17.43 28.12
CA GLY A 763 1.01 18.02 28.37
C GLY A 763 -0.12 17.34 27.59
N THR A 764 0.07 17.10 26.29
CA THR A 764 -0.79 16.25 25.44
C THR A 764 -1.05 14.87 26.09
N THR A 765 -0.02 14.18 26.57
CA THR A 765 -0.13 12.86 27.19
C THR A 765 -0.98 12.90 28.47
N LEU A 766 -0.85 13.96 29.28
CA LEU A 766 -1.70 14.18 30.44
C LEU A 766 -3.16 14.39 30.03
N ALA A 767 -3.41 15.26 29.04
CA ALA A 767 -4.76 15.56 28.58
C ALA A 767 -5.44 14.33 27.98
N MET A 768 -4.75 13.58 27.12
CA MET A 768 -5.25 12.31 26.57
C MET A 768 -5.55 11.30 27.68
N HIS A 769 -4.69 11.17 28.70
CA HIS A 769 -4.96 10.30 29.85
C HIS A 769 -6.26 10.71 30.57
N VAL A 770 -6.45 12.01 30.86
CA VAL A 770 -7.69 12.48 31.52
C VAL A 770 -8.93 12.23 30.65
N VAL A 771 -8.85 12.40 29.33
CA VAL A 771 -9.94 12.10 28.38
C VAL A 771 -10.26 10.60 28.32
N TRP A 772 -9.24 9.73 28.33
CA TRP A 772 -9.42 8.27 28.47
C TRP A 772 -10.13 7.92 29.78
N ASP A 773 -9.68 8.50 30.89
CA ASP A 773 -10.17 8.23 32.26
C ASP A 773 -11.58 8.80 32.51
N LEU A 774 -12.07 9.71 31.67
CA LEU A 774 -13.40 10.36 31.75
C LEU A 774 -14.40 9.85 30.70
N ARG A 775 -14.02 8.91 29.81
CA ARG A 775 -14.87 8.37 28.72
C ARG A 775 -16.17 7.70 29.17
N GLN A 776 -16.29 7.37 30.46
CA GLN A 776 -17.49 6.79 31.08
C GLN A 776 -18.38 7.86 31.76
N GLU A 777 -17.88 9.09 31.92
CA GLU A 777 -18.56 10.22 32.58
C GLU A 777 -18.99 11.31 31.57
N PHE A 778 -18.35 11.33 30.39
CA PHE A 778 -18.51 12.31 29.32
C PHE A 778 -18.44 11.65 27.93
N ARG A 779 -19.11 12.27 26.95
CA ARG A 779 -19.02 11.93 25.53
C ARG A 779 -17.73 12.50 24.96
N CYS A 780 -16.63 11.77 25.14
CA CYS A 780 -15.29 12.18 24.72
C CYS A 780 -15.09 12.17 23.20
N ALA A 781 -14.45 13.20 22.66
CA ALA A 781 -13.99 13.28 21.27
C ALA A 781 -12.69 14.09 21.14
N VAL A 782 -11.99 13.91 20.02
CA VAL A 782 -10.78 14.66 19.67
C VAL A 782 -10.97 15.30 18.30
N LEU A 783 -10.65 16.59 18.19
CA LEU A 783 -10.64 17.31 16.93
C LEU A 783 -9.55 16.70 16.00
N LYS A 784 -9.88 16.44 14.73
CA LYS A 784 -8.90 15.84 13.80
C LYS A 784 -7.77 16.79 13.41
N ASP A 785 -8.10 18.07 13.25
CA ASP A 785 -7.27 19.15 12.72
C ASP A 785 -7.87 20.49 13.20
N ASN A 786 -7.04 21.42 13.70
CA ASN A 786 -7.51 22.71 14.22
C ASN A 786 -7.87 23.72 13.11
N THR A 787 -7.47 23.49 11.85
CA THR A 787 -7.78 24.35 10.70
C THR A 787 -9.21 24.21 10.20
N LEU A 788 -9.94 23.17 10.62
CA LEU A 788 -11.30 22.89 10.18
C LEU A 788 -12.28 24.04 10.52
N PRO A 789 -13.29 24.31 9.66
CA PRO A 789 -14.31 25.33 9.93
C PRO A 789 -15.00 25.09 11.28
N LYS A 790 -14.86 26.05 12.22
CA LYS A 790 -15.35 25.90 13.59
C LYS A 790 -16.87 25.66 13.66
N THR A 791 -17.61 26.13 12.66
CA THR A 791 -19.05 25.88 12.46
C THR A 791 -19.37 24.40 12.18
N GLU A 792 -18.63 23.73 11.30
CA GLU A 792 -18.80 22.28 11.08
C GLU A 792 -18.45 21.48 12.34
N VAL A 793 -17.38 21.87 13.04
CA VAL A 793 -16.97 21.24 14.30
C VAL A 793 -18.08 21.40 15.35
N ALA A 794 -18.67 22.59 15.47
CA ALA A 794 -19.79 22.88 16.38
C ALA A 794 -21.04 22.03 16.07
N ILE A 795 -21.40 21.87 14.79
CA ILE A 795 -22.51 21.00 14.37
C ILE A 795 -22.21 19.54 14.75
N GLN A 796 -20.98 19.05 14.55
CA GLN A 796 -20.62 17.69 14.97
C GLN A 796 -20.55 17.53 16.49
N VAL A 797 -20.18 18.56 17.24
CA VAL A 797 -20.22 18.59 18.72
C VAL A 797 -21.66 18.58 19.26
N SER A 798 -22.57 19.34 18.64
CA SER A 798 -24.00 19.36 19.02
C SER A 798 -24.66 18.00 18.76
N ARG A 799 -24.38 17.38 17.60
CA ARG A 799 -24.76 15.98 17.33
C ARG A 799 -24.07 14.99 18.27
N LEU A 800 -22.81 15.26 18.68
CA LEU A 800 -22.11 14.42 19.64
C LEU A 800 -22.81 14.44 21.01
N MET A 801 -23.29 15.61 21.43
CA MET A 801 -23.98 15.84 22.71
C MET A 801 -25.26 15.02 22.86
N LYS A 802 -26.01 14.77 21.78
CA LYS A 802 -27.33 14.11 21.88
C LYS A 802 -27.31 12.56 21.96
N LEU A 803 -26.44 11.86 21.21
CA LEU A 803 -26.19 10.38 21.22
C LEU A 803 -27.11 9.46 22.04
N GLY A 804 -28.06 8.80 21.39
CA GLY A 804 -28.53 7.45 21.79
C GLY A 804 -29.25 7.33 23.14
N ASN A 805 -29.54 8.46 23.78
CA ASN A 805 -30.45 8.63 24.90
C ASN A 805 -31.46 9.69 24.45
N GLU A 806 -32.69 9.67 24.96
CA GLU A 806 -33.68 10.74 24.75
C GLU A 806 -33.23 12.08 25.37
N LYS A 807 -32.16 12.08 26.16
CA LYS A 807 -31.57 13.25 26.81
C LYS A 807 -30.11 13.46 26.39
N PRO A 808 -29.67 14.72 26.23
CA PRO A 808 -28.28 15.04 25.94
C PRO A 808 -27.35 14.55 27.06
N SER A 809 -26.04 14.56 26.82
CA SER A 809 -25.04 14.26 27.85
C SER A 809 -23.73 15.00 27.56
N PRO A 810 -22.96 15.35 28.61
CA PRO A 810 -21.89 16.32 28.49
C PRO A 810 -20.74 15.83 27.60
N VAL A 811 -20.28 16.70 26.70
CA VAL A 811 -19.16 16.46 25.78
C VAL A 811 -17.84 16.88 26.41
N LEU A 812 -16.81 16.06 26.24
CA LEU A 812 -15.42 16.44 26.53
C LEU A 812 -14.62 16.43 25.23
N LEU A 813 -14.31 17.62 24.70
CA LEU A 813 -13.60 17.79 23.44
C LEU A 813 -12.12 18.11 23.71
N LEU A 814 -11.22 17.30 23.17
CA LEU A 814 -9.79 17.60 23.14
C LEU A 814 -9.41 18.30 21.83
N VAL A 815 -8.80 19.48 21.96
CA VAL A 815 -8.06 20.19 20.91
C VAL A 815 -6.59 20.11 21.26
N ASP A 816 -5.84 19.33 20.48
CA ASP A 816 -4.43 18.98 20.70
C ASP A 816 -3.53 19.57 19.60
N ASP A 817 -2.23 19.71 19.87
CA ASP A 817 -1.23 20.35 19.00
C ASP A 817 -1.61 21.77 18.51
N SER A 818 -2.33 22.53 19.34
CA SER A 818 -2.74 23.92 19.07
C SER A 818 -1.56 24.89 19.19
N LYS A 819 -1.52 25.92 18.33
CA LYS A 819 -0.47 26.95 18.32
C LYS A 819 -0.80 28.12 19.24
N GLU A 820 0.23 28.88 19.66
CA GLU A 820 0.06 30.12 20.43
C GLU A 820 -0.77 31.21 19.70
N THR A 821 -0.96 31.09 18.38
CA THR A 821 -1.74 31.98 17.52
C THR A 821 -3.23 31.62 17.42
N ASP A 822 -3.63 30.43 17.85
CA ASP A 822 -4.94 29.89 17.55
C ASP A 822 -5.97 30.42 18.56
N ASN A 823 -7.01 31.11 18.10
CA ASN A 823 -8.08 31.62 18.97
C ASN A 823 -9.07 30.50 19.35
N PRO A 824 -9.12 30.04 20.62
CA PRO A 824 -10.05 28.99 21.03
C PRO A 824 -11.49 29.51 21.14
N TYR A 825 -11.70 30.81 21.35
CA TYR A 825 -13.03 31.38 21.58
C TYR A 825 -13.91 31.32 20.33
N ASP A 826 -13.35 31.29 19.12
CA ASP A 826 -14.14 31.11 17.89
C ASP A 826 -14.86 29.76 17.87
N LEU A 827 -14.25 28.70 18.42
CA LEU A 827 -14.90 27.41 18.56
C LEU A 827 -15.97 27.41 19.66
N VAL A 828 -15.71 28.08 20.80
CA VAL A 828 -16.71 28.28 21.87
C VAL A 828 -17.93 29.03 21.32
N ASN A 829 -17.71 30.12 20.58
CA ASN A 829 -18.74 30.94 19.95
C ASN A 829 -19.55 30.17 18.90
N CYS A 830 -18.90 29.37 18.05
CA CYS A 830 -19.59 28.50 17.10
C CYS A 830 -20.44 27.43 17.81
N ILE A 831 -19.96 26.85 18.91
CA ILE A 831 -20.70 25.87 19.72
C ILE A 831 -21.90 26.52 20.42
N HIS A 832 -21.73 27.71 21.00
CA HIS A 832 -22.84 28.50 21.56
C HIS A 832 -23.90 28.78 20.50
N LYS A 833 -23.49 29.27 19.31
CA LYS A 833 -24.42 29.56 18.22
C LYS A 833 -25.17 28.31 17.74
N ALA A 834 -24.46 27.21 17.46
CA ALA A 834 -25.06 25.98 16.97
C ALA A 834 -26.09 25.38 17.95
N ALA A 835 -25.85 25.50 19.26
CA ALA A 835 -26.77 25.01 20.28
C ALA A 835 -28.01 25.90 20.49
N VAL A 836 -27.90 27.21 20.24
CA VAL A 836 -29.05 28.14 20.24
C VAL A 836 -29.93 27.94 19.00
N GLU A 837 -29.33 27.67 17.83
CA GLU A 837 -30.05 27.37 16.59
C GLU A 837 -30.78 26.00 16.68
N ASP A 838 -30.21 25.02 17.39
CA ASP A 838 -30.72 23.64 17.54
C ASP A 838 -31.75 23.47 18.69
N SER A 839 -32.35 24.59 19.13
CA SER A 839 -33.55 24.71 19.99
C SER A 839 -33.60 23.76 21.19
N LEU A 840 -32.60 23.84 22.07
CA LEU A 840 -32.53 23.04 23.30
C LEU A 840 -33.56 23.52 24.34
N ASP A 841 -34.38 22.61 24.84
CA ASP A 841 -35.41 22.90 25.84
C ASP A 841 -34.81 23.21 27.23
N VAL A 842 -35.51 24.03 28.01
CA VAL A 842 -34.96 24.71 29.20
C VAL A 842 -34.60 23.72 30.31
N ASP A 843 -35.35 22.61 30.42
CA ASP A 843 -35.18 21.60 31.47
C ASP A 843 -33.96 20.68 31.29
N ASP A 844 -33.35 20.60 30.10
CA ASP A 844 -32.16 19.75 29.84
C ASP A 844 -30.81 20.51 29.94
N ALA A 845 -30.83 21.80 30.33
CA ALA A 845 -29.66 22.66 30.51
C ALA A 845 -28.45 22.06 31.28
N PRO A 846 -28.57 21.24 32.35
CA PRO A 846 -27.40 20.65 33.02
C PRO A 846 -26.72 19.52 32.21
N ASN A 847 -27.43 18.91 31.25
CA ASN A 847 -26.88 17.88 30.37
C ASN A 847 -26.24 18.47 29.10
N CYS A 848 -26.67 19.67 28.70
CA CYS A 848 -26.22 20.39 27.51
C CYS A 848 -24.84 21.07 27.68
N LYS A 849 -23.83 20.33 28.15
CA LYS A 849 -22.47 20.87 28.41
C LYS A 849 -21.45 20.45 27.38
N VAL A 850 -20.55 21.37 27.02
CA VAL A 850 -19.30 21.06 26.32
C VAL A 850 -18.13 21.59 27.14
N ILE A 851 -17.14 20.75 27.39
CA ILE A 851 -15.87 21.17 27.99
C ILE A 851 -14.78 20.97 26.95
N ILE A 852 -14.12 22.05 26.56
CA ILE A 852 -12.99 22.02 25.63
C ILE A 852 -11.69 22.01 26.45
N ILE A 853 -10.94 20.91 26.37
CA ILE A 853 -9.53 20.89 26.77
C ILE A 853 -8.72 21.41 25.59
N HIS A 854 -8.05 22.54 25.78
CA HIS A 854 -7.23 23.19 24.76
C HIS A 854 -5.75 23.09 25.15
N CYS A 855 -5.02 22.16 24.53
CA CYS A 855 -3.60 21.97 24.76
C CYS A 855 -2.79 22.89 23.84
N VAL A 856 -2.22 23.95 24.43
CA VAL A 856 -1.38 24.91 23.73
C VAL A 856 0.08 24.63 24.07
N ARG A 857 0.83 24.20 23.07
CA ARG A 857 2.28 24.02 23.17
C ARG A 857 2.94 25.38 23.01
N SER A 858 3.66 25.83 24.03
CA SER A 858 4.29 27.15 24.05
C SER A 858 5.76 27.08 24.48
N HIS A 859 6.59 27.93 23.90
CA HIS A 859 7.98 28.10 24.37
C HIS A 859 8.06 28.95 25.64
N ASN A 860 7.09 29.84 25.88
CA ASN A 860 6.93 30.60 27.13
C ASN A 860 5.53 30.42 27.75
N PRO A 861 5.19 29.21 28.25
CA PRO A 861 3.87 28.90 28.77
C PRO A 861 3.57 29.67 30.08
N ILE A 862 4.61 30.15 30.80
CA ILE A 862 4.47 31.03 31.95
C ILE A 862 3.89 32.39 31.53
N GLU A 863 4.39 32.97 30.44
CA GLU A 863 3.87 34.23 29.89
C GLU A 863 2.47 34.05 29.31
N GLN A 864 2.22 32.96 28.57
CA GLN A 864 0.88 32.67 28.05
C GLN A 864 -0.15 32.41 29.17
N TYR A 865 0.25 31.70 30.25
CA TYR A 865 -0.54 31.56 31.47
C TYR A 865 -0.86 32.92 32.11
N ARG A 866 0.11 33.85 32.17
CA ARG A 866 -0.09 35.20 32.74
C ARG A 866 -1.02 36.06 31.88
N LYS A 867 -0.87 36.03 30.55
CA LYS A 867 -1.74 36.75 29.59
C LYS A 867 -3.21 36.28 29.68
N HIS A 868 -3.42 34.98 29.86
CA HIS A 868 -4.75 34.37 29.91
C HIS A 868 -5.23 34.05 31.34
N LYS A 869 -4.80 34.86 32.32
CA LYS A 869 -5.20 34.74 33.74
C LYS A 869 -6.47 35.52 34.07
N ASP A 870 -7.48 35.44 33.22
CA ASP A 870 -8.82 35.97 33.48
C ASP A 870 -9.54 35.07 34.51
N PRO A 871 -10.16 35.59 35.57
CA PRO A 871 -10.93 34.79 36.54
C PRO A 871 -12.12 34.01 35.95
N ARG A 872 -12.52 34.28 34.69
CA ARG A 872 -13.56 33.56 33.94
C ARG A 872 -13.00 32.43 33.07
N VAL A 873 -11.67 32.32 32.94
CA VAL A 873 -11.00 31.38 32.03
C VAL A 873 -10.21 30.38 32.84
N TYR A 874 -10.52 29.10 32.66
CA TYR A 874 -9.86 28.03 33.41
C TYR A 874 -8.51 27.72 32.76
N THR A 875 -7.46 28.35 33.28
CA THR A 875 -6.11 28.24 32.75
C THR A 875 -5.20 27.49 33.73
N LEU A 876 -4.48 26.47 33.25
CA LEU A 876 -3.50 25.72 34.03
C LEU A 876 -2.16 25.65 33.30
N LEU A 877 -1.09 25.91 34.05
CA LEU A 877 0.30 25.74 33.61
C LEU A 877 0.80 24.33 33.95
N LEU A 878 1.19 23.57 32.94
CA LEU A 878 1.93 22.32 33.10
C LEU A 878 3.43 22.62 33.01
N HIS A 879 4.21 21.95 33.87
CA HIS A 879 5.68 21.98 33.88
C HIS A 879 6.17 20.60 33.45
#